data_AF-A0AAD5IT23-F1
#
_entry.id   AF-A0AAD5IT23-F1
#
_cell.length_a   1.000
_cell.length_b   1.000
_cell.length_c   1.000
_cell.angle_alpha   90.00
_cell.angle_beta   90.00
_cell.angle_gamma   90.00
#
_symmetry.space_group_name_H-M   'P 1'
#
loop_
_entity.id
_entity.type
_entity.pdbx_description
1 polymer ?
#
loop_
_entity_poly.entity_id
_entity_poly.type
_entity_poly.pdbx_seq_one_letter_code
_entity_poly.pdbx_strand_id
1 'polypeptide(L)'
;MEAEDQASGTPLFENIQEDSAMEVIRPLIHTGDTGDDFKDYTEILFRTFGDRVKNWITINEPLIVAKYGYDLGLPPQVRCTDRKTCRAGNSSSEPYIVAHNLLLAHATAFKLYTEKFQEKQGGQIGLTLLGQYYEPYSESSDDKAAAKRAMDFELGWFVEPLVYGDYPRIMREIVKDRLPTFSAEEKKLIKGSFDFIGINYYTSRYAKNIPIDLRATPISFSADESVNITAEKNGVLMGPRAEGTQFIYIYPQGLQKILEFIKKEYQNPTIYITENGVTEKRNDSLPVNVALKDQHRINYAVQHLYSIRKAIENGVNVKGYFYWSIFDDFEWIDGYLARFGLYYIDYNNNLKRIPKDSARWYKGSSMNSGLRSQEMKMEIRRSDFPSDFSFGASTAAAQEDLKHLKDLGVDSYRFSISWTRILPSLGDFKDYAEILFRTFGDRVKNWITINEPLNYAKFGYDIGMAPQVRCSDRKICKAGNSATEPYIVTHNLLLAHATAFRLYREKFEEKQRGQIGLSFVAQYFEPYSESLDDIAAARRAMDFELGWFVEPLVFGDYPGIMREIVKDRLPTFSAKEKNLIKGSFNFIGLNYYTSRYAKSIPINLHATPIRYTADEFVNITGDTEKRNDSLPVDMVLKDQHRIDNVIQHLQHIRKAMENGVKVKGYFYWSLFDDFEWGDGFVPRFGLYYIDYKNNLTRIPKDSVRWFQEFLKR
;
A
#
# COMPACT_ATOMS: atom_id res chain seq x y z
N MET A 1 -21.03 -45.43 -26.94
CA MET A 1 -21.90 -44.97 -28.03
C MET A 1 -22.59 -43.72 -27.50
N GLU A 2 -21.98 -42.52 -27.57
CA GLU A 2 -21.77 -41.71 -28.80
C GLU A 2 -23.05 -41.69 -29.66
N ALA A 3 -23.65 -40.57 -30.06
CA ALA A 3 -23.30 -39.15 -30.01
C ALA A 3 -24.57 -38.28 -30.23
N GLU A 4 -24.47 -36.98 -29.87
CA GLU A 4 -24.99 -35.70 -30.44
C GLU A 4 -26.18 -35.74 -31.43
N ASP A 5 -27.12 -34.78 -31.47
CA ASP A 5 -26.89 -33.34 -31.62
C ASP A 5 -28.21 -32.51 -31.48
N GLN A 6 -28.03 -31.21 -31.24
CA GLN A 6 -28.90 -30.02 -31.46
C GLN A 6 -29.93 -29.56 -30.41
N ALA A 7 -29.45 -28.68 -29.54
CA ALA A 7 -30.21 -27.62 -28.90
C ALA A 7 -30.32 -26.39 -29.84
N SER A 8 -31.55 -25.99 -30.20
CA SER A 8 -31.85 -24.67 -30.76
C SER A 8 -32.70 -23.88 -29.75
N GLY A 9 -32.17 -22.74 -29.33
CA GLY A 9 -32.72 -21.93 -28.24
C GLY A 9 -34.02 -21.20 -28.57
N THR A 10 -34.76 -20.91 -27.51
CA THR A 10 -35.69 -19.77 -27.42
C THR A 10 -35.81 -19.42 -25.93
N PRO A 11 -35.24 -18.31 -25.44
CA PRO A 11 -35.43 -17.88 -24.07
C PRO A 11 -36.83 -17.31 -23.88
N LEU A 12 -37.47 -17.71 -22.78
CA LEU A 12 -38.76 -17.27 -22.25
C LEU A 12 -38.77 -15.79 -21.79
N PHE A 13 -38.22 -14.87 -22.59
CA PHE A 13 -38.15 -13.42 -22.30
C PHE A 13 -38.58 -12.53 -23.48
N GLU A 14 -39.35 -13.04 -24.43
CA GLU A 14 -40.07 -12.19 -25.40
C GLU A 14 -41.52 -12.05 -24.95
N ASN A 15 -41.83 -10.97 -24.23
CA ASN A 15 -43.15 -10.29 -24.10
C ASN A 15 -43.33 -9.58 -22.75
N ILE A 16 -42.32 -8.82 -22.29
CA ILE A 16 -42.60 -7.67 -21.43
C ILE A 16 -42.36 -6.44 -22.30
N GLN A 17 -43.42 -5.70 -22.63
CA GLN A 17 -43.31 -4.38 -23.23
C GLN A 17 -42.48 -3.49 -22.29
N GLU A 18 -41.20 -3.27 -22.63
CA GLU A 18 -40.26 -2.39 -21.92
C GLU A 18 -40.77 -0.94 -21.82
N ASP A 19 -41.71 -0.53 -22.67
CA ASP A 19 -42.23 0.84 -22.68
C ASP A 19 -43.15 1.19 -21.49
N SER A 20 -43.77 0.21 -20.81
CA SER A 20 -44.78 0.51 -19.77
C SER A 20 -44.22 0.69 -18.35
N ALA A 21 -42.99 0.22 -18.08
CA ALA A 21 -42.39 0.33 -16.73
C ALA A 21 -41.50 1.58 -16.59
N MET A 22 -40.92 2.10 -17.68
CA MET A 22 -40.12 3.33 -17.65
C MET A 22 -40.94 4.62 -17.63
N GLU A 23 -42.22 4.60 -18.00
CA GLU A 23 -43.12 5.77 -17.88
C GLU A 23 -43.54 6.07 -16.42
N VAL A 24 -43.32 5.14 -15.49
CA VAL A 24 -43.83 5.26 -14.10
C VAL A 24 -42.81 5.89 -13.14
N ILE A 25 -41.52 5.95 -13.48
CA ILE A 25 -40.49 6.54 -12.61
C ILE A 25 -40.11 7.93 -13.13
N ARG A 26 -40.69 8.97 -12.53
CA ARG A 26 -40.31 10.36 -12.82
C ARG A 26 -38.88 10.63 -12.32
N PRO A 27 -38.01 11.29 -13.12
CA PRO A 27 -36.66 11.61 -12.69
C PRO A 27 -36.66 12.58 -11.50
N LEU A 28 -35.67 12.45 -10.61
CA LEU A 28 -35.49 13.24 -9.37
C LEU A 28 -35.34 14.76 -9.58
N ILE A 29 -35.43 15.25 -10.82
CA ILE A 29 -35.38 16.67 -11.20
C ILE A 29 -36.73 17.39 -11.03
N HIS A 30 -37.83 16.67 -10.80
CA HIS A 30 -39.16 17.27 -10.59
C HIS A 30 -39.36 17.70 -9.13
N THR A 31 -39.56 19.00 -8.91
CA THR A 31 -39.87 19.62 -7.61
C THR A 31 -41.36 19.48 -7.28
N GLY A 32 -41.71 18.92 -6.11
CA GLY A 32 -43.10 18.76 -5.65
C GLY A 32 -43.44 17.31 -5.27
N ASP A 33 -43.66 16.45 -6.26
CA ASP A 33 -44.23 15.10 -6.05
C ASP A 33 -43.22 14.09 -5.46
N THR A 34 -41.92 14.20 -5.78
CA THR A 34 -40.86 13.26 -5.35
C THR A 34 -40.74 13.15 -3.82
N GLY A 35 -40.95 14.26 -3.11
CA GLY A 35 -40.91 14.28 -1.64
C GLY A 35 -42.11 13.59 -1.00
N ASP A 36 -43.28 13.73 -1.61
CA ASP A 36 -44.51 13.09 -1.14
C ASP A 36 -44.49 11.57 -1.40
N ASP A 37 -44.02 11.13 -2.57
CA ASP A 37 -43.86 9.71 -2.89
C ASP A 37 -42.88 9.01 -1.92
N PHE A 38 -41.72 9.63 -1.64
CA PHE A 38 -40.74 9.06 -0.70
C PHE A 38 -41.26 9.07 0.75
N LYS A 39 -42.02 10.09 1.13
CA LYS A 39 -42.68 10.15 2.44
C LYS A 39 -43.72 9.03 2.60
N ASP A 40 -44.54 8.78 1.58
CA ASP A 40 -45.54 7.70 1.61
C ASP A 40 -44.86 6.33 1.68
N TYR A 41 -43.80 6.13 0.90
CA TYR A 41 -42.96 4.91 0.98
C TYR A 41 -42.39 4.70 2.38
N THR A 42 -41.76 5.73 2.96
CA THR A 42 -41.16 5.64 4.31
C THR A 42 -42.22 5.45 5.40
N GLU A 43 -43.41 6.05 5.27
CA GLU A 43 -44.52 5.81 6.20
C GLU A 43 -44.92 4.33 6.24
N ILE A 44 -45.01 3.68 5.08
CA ILE A 44 -45.30 2.24 4.97
C ILE A 44 -44.20 1.43 5.67
N LEU A 45 -42.92 1.73 5.43
CA LEU A 45 -41.80 1.02 6.05
C LEU A 45 -41.80 1.16 7.57
N PHE A 46 -41.99 2.37 8.10
CA PHE A 46 -42.02 2.63 9.55
C PHE A 46 -43.18 1.91 10.22
N ARG A 47 -44.36 1.88 9.59
CA ARG A 47 -45.53 1.14 10.10
C ARG A 47 -45.29 -0.36 10.11
N THR A 48 -44.67 -0.90 9.06
CA THR A 48 -44.57 -2.34 8.82
C THR A 48 -43.41 -3.00 9.56
N PHE A 49 -42.28 -2.29 9.70
CA PHE A 49 -41.04 -2.88 10.22
C PHE A 49 -40.48 -2.17 11.46
N GLY A 50 -41.02 -1.00 11.84
CA GLY A 50 -40.49 -0.20 12.94
C GLY A 50 -40.66 -0.81 14.34
N ASP A 51 -41.48 -1.87 14.47
CA ASP A 51 -41.52 -2.71 15.65
C ASP A 51 -40.15 -3.40 15.91
N ARG A 52 -39.45 -3.78 14.84
CA ARG A 52 -38.16 -4.52 14.86
C ARG A 52 -36.95 -3.68 14.47
N VAL A 53 -37.11 -2.73 13.55
CA VAL A 53 -36.00 -1.90 13.06
C VAL A 53 -35.81 -0.69 13.98
N LYS A 54 -34.60 -0.56 14.54
CA LYS A 54 -34.23 0.52 15.47
C LYS A 54 -33.21 1.50 14.91
N ASN A 55 -32.68 1.25 13.73
CA ASN A 55 -31.77 2.16 13.04
C ASN A 55 -32.22 2.27 11.59
N TRP A 56 -32.55 3.48 11.16
CA TRP A 56 -33.03 3.78 9.82
C TRP A 56 -32.04 4.67 9.09
N ILE A 57 -31.64 4.26 7.89
CA ILE A 57 -30.90 5.09 6.93
C ILE A 57 -31.88 5.39 5.80
N THR A 58 -32.18 6.67 5.55
CA THR A 58 -33.15 7.03 4.50
C THR A 58 -32.54 6.91 3.11
N ILE A 59 -31.32 7.42 2.93
CA ILE A 59 -30.64 7.53 1.63
C ILE A 59 -29.19 7.14 1.83
N ASN A 60 -28.70 6.25 0.96
CA ASN A 60 -27.28 5.87 0.86
C ASN A 60 -26.61 6.72 -0.22
N GLU A 61 -25.56 7.45 0.14
CA GLU A 61 -24.67 8.18 -0.77
C GLU A 61 -25.38 9.09 -1.78
N PRO A 62 -26.12 10.13 -1.32
CA PRO A 62 -26.82 11.04 -2.23
C PRO A 62 -25.88 11.76 -3.22
N LEU A 63 -24.60 11.93 -2.87
CA LEU A 63 -23.55 12.42 -3.78
C LEU A 63 -23.41 11.52 -5.01
N ILE A 64 -23.40 10.20 -4.85
CA ILE A 64 -23.24 9.26 -5.96
C ILE A 64 -24.43 9.37 -6.91
N VAL A 65 -25.64 9.45 -6.36
CA VAL A 65 -26.85 9.66 -7.18
C VAL A 65 -26.75 10.95 -7.99
N ALA A 66 -26.39 12.08 -7.37
CA ALA A 66 -26.31 13.37 -8.04
C ALA A 66 -25.14 13.46 -9.04
N LYS A 67 -23.91 13.10 -8.61
CA LYS A 67 -22.68 13.23 -9.41
C LYS A 67 -22.63 12.16 -10.51
N TYR A 68 -22.79 10.89 -10.18
CA TYR A 68 -22.63 9.85 -11.18
C TYR A 68 -23.85 9.74 -12.08
N GLY A 69 -25.06 9.89 -11.56
CA GLY A 69 -26.28 9.79 -12.35
C GLY A 69 -26.59 11.01 -13.23
N TYR A 70 -26.31 12.22 -12.76
CA TYR A 70 -26.77 13.48 -13.39
C TYR A 70 -25.64 14.44 -13.84
N ASP A 71 -24.38 14.14 -13.52
CA ASP A 71 -23.21 14.87 -14.06
C ASP A 71 -22.41 14.00 -15.03
N LEU A 72 -21.89 12.86 -14.56
CA LEU A 72 -21.02 11.97 -15.35
C LEU A 72 -21.77 11.02 -16.29
N GLY A 73 -23.10 10.92 -16.17
CA GLY A 73 -23.92 10.10 -17.06
C GLY A 73 -23.74 8.59 -16.86
N LEU A 74 -23.47 8.13 -15.65
CA LEU A 74 -23.37 6.72 -15.33
C LEU A 74 -24.76 6.08 -15.04
N PRO A 75 -24.92 4.77 -15.27
CA PRO A 75 -26.16 4.06 -14.93
C PRO A 75 -26.47 4.10 -13.43
N PRO A 76 -27.76 4.04 -13.03
CA PRO A 76 -28.91 3.76 -13.89
C PRO A 76 -29.58 4.97 -14.56
N GLN A 77 -29.29 6.21 -14.17
CA GLN A 77 -29.99 7.39 -14.70
C GLN A 77 -29.45 7.85 -16.07
N VAL A 78 -28.13 7.78 -16.27
CA VAL A 78 -27.45 8.13 -17.55
C VAL A 78 -27.86 9.51 -18.09
N ARG A 79 -27.78 10.55 -17.24
CA ARG A 79 -28.10 11.95 -17.61
C ARG A 79 -26.86 12.83 -17.50
N CYS A 80 -26.57 13.57 -18.56
CA CYS A 80 -25.43 14.48 -18.64
C CYS A 80 -25.55 15.44 -19.82
N THR A 81 -24.69 16.46 -19.87
CA THR A 81 -24.64 17.43 -20.98
C THR A 81 -24.04 16.81 -22.25
N ASP A 82 -23.10 15.88 -22.15
CA ASP A 82 -22.48 15.25 -23.32
C ASP A 82 -23.48 14.35 -24.07
N ARG A 83 -23.88 14.79 -25.27
CA ARG A 83 -24.85 14.10 -26.13
C ARG A 83 -24.31 12.85 -26.81
N LYS A 84 -22.99 12.62 -26.76
CA LYS A 84 -22.42 11.33 -27.19
C LYS A 84 -22.68 10.23 -26.17
N THR A 85 -22.78 10.61 -24.90
CA THR A 85 -22.94 9.69 -23.77
C THR A 85 -24.41 9.62 -23.33
N CYS A 86 -25.10 10.76 -23.21
CA CYS A 86 -26.44 10.85 -22.63
C CYS A 86 -27.49 11.42 -23.58
N ARG A 87 -28.67 10.77 -23.64
CA ARG A 87 -29.81 11.21 -24.45
C ARG A 87 -30.42 12.54 -23.97
N ALA A 88 -30.36 12.80 -22.67
CA ALA A 88 -30.86 14.01 -22.02
C ALA A 88 -30.01 14.33 -20.78
N GLY A 89 -30.27 15.48 -20.15
CA GLY A 89 -29.61 15.90 -18.91
C GLY A 89 -28.87 17.22 -19.02
N ASN A 90 -28.56 17.84 -17.88
CA ASN A 90 -27.74 19.05 -17.83
C ASN A 90 -26.80 18.97 -16.62
N SER A 91 -25.55 18.61 -16.88
CA SER A 91 -24.49 18.44 -15.88
C SER A 91 -24.24 19.71 -15.06
N SER A 92 -24.58 20.89 -15.57
CA SER A 92 -24.39 22.16 -14.86
C SER A 92 -25.51 22.50 -13.88
N SER A 93 -26.68 21.87 -13.95
CA SER A 93 -27.84 22.23 -13.11
C SER A 93 -28.53 21.05 -12.43
N GLU A 94 -28.70 19.93 -13.14
CA GLU A 94 -29.46 18.79 -12.63
C GLU A 94 -28.86 18.17 -11.35
N PRO A 95 -27.54 18.00 -11.19
CA PRO A 95 -26.96 17.50 -9.94
C PRO A 95 -27.38 18.31 -8.70
N TYR A 96 -27.46 19.63 -8.84
CA TYR A 96 -27.86 20.54 -7.76
C TYR A 96 -29.33 20.42 -7.38
N ILE A 97 -30.20 20.30 -8.39
CA ILE A 97 -31.64 20.07 -8.18
C ILE A 97 -31.88 18.72 -7.52
N VAL A 98 -31.22 17.67 -7.99
CA VAL A 98 -31.37 16.30 -7.46
C VAL A 98 -30.90 16.22 -6.02
N ALA A 99 -29.72 16.76 -5.70
CA ALA A 99 -29.23 16.77 -4.32
C ALA A 99 -30.14 17.56 -3.37
N HIS A 100 -30.70 18.68 -3.83
CA HIS A 100 -31.67 19.46 -3.06
C HIS A 100 -32.94 18.65 -2.75
N ASN A 101 -33.50 17.99 -3.76
CA ASN A 101 -34.68 17.16 -3.60
C ASN A 101 -34.42 15.94 -2.68
N LEU A 102 -33.25 15.30 -2.79
CA LEU A 102 -32.85 14.21 -1.89
C LEU A 102 -32.75 14.66 -0.43
N LEU A 103 -32.18 15.85 -0.19
CA LEU A 103 -32.09 16.44 1.16
C LEU A 103 -33.47 16.76 1.74
N LEU A 104 -34.38 17.33 0.95
CA LEU A 104 -35.76 17.60 1.39
C LEU A 104 -36.55 16.30 1.63
N ALA A 105 -36.38 15.28 0.78
CA ALA A 105 -36.99 13.97 0.96
C ALA A 105 -36.51 13.29 2.25
N HIS A 106 -35.20 13.32 2.53
CA HIS A 106 -34.62 12.86 3.78
C HIS A 106 -35.22 13.60 5.00
N ALA A 107 -35.20 14.94 4.99
CA ALA A 107 -35.70 15.74 6.11
C ALA A 107 -37.21 15.52 6.36
N THR A 108 -37.98 15.31 5.29
CA THR A 108 -39.41 14.96 5.37
C THR A 108 -39.62 13.60 6.02
N ALA A 109 -38.85 12.57 5.62
CA ALA A 109 -38.90 11.25 6.23
C ALA A 109 -38.45 11.27 7.70
N PHE A 110 -37.42 12.05 8.03
CA PHE A 110 -36.97 12.27 9.40
C PHE A 110 -38.08 12.88 10.26
N LYS A 111 -38.70 13.99 9.81
CA LYS A 111 -39.80 14.63 10.51
C LYS A 111 -40.97 13.67 10.73
N LEU A 112 -41.34 12.90 9.69
CA LEU A 112 -42.38 11.89 9.80
C LEU A 112 -42.07 10.84 10.88
N TYR A 113 -40.84 10.32 10.89
CA TYR A 113 -40.41 9.33 11.88
C TYR A 113 -40.48 9.89 13.30
N THR A 114 -39.87 11.06 13.51
CA THR A 114 -39.78 11.70 14.83
C THR A 114 -41.15 12.06 15.39
N GLU A 115 -42.07 12.58 14.58
CA GLU A 115 -43.40 13.00 15.04
C GLU A 115 -44.38 11.84 15.25
N LYS A 116 -44.34 10.78 14.41
CA LYS A 116 -45.36 9.72 14.44
C LYS A 116 -44.90 8.39 15.04
N PHE A 117 -43.60 8.08 14.98
CA PHE A 117 -43.12 6.70 15.18
C PHE A 117 -42.05 6.58 16.26
N GLN A 118 -41.14 7.57 16.39
CA GLN A 118 -39.95 7.45 17.22
C GLN A 118 -40.26 7.20 18.70
N GLU A 119 -41.23 7.90 19.29
CA GLU A 119 -41.61 7.71 20.69
C GLU A 119 -42.07 6.27 20.99
N LYS A 120 -42.82 5.66 20.07
CA LYS A 120 -43.37 4.30 20.24
C LYS A 120 -42.36 3.22 19.87
N GLN A 121 -41.50 3.49 18.90
CA GLN A 121 -40.59 2.50 18.33
C GLN A 121 -39.20 2.54 18.96
N GLY A 122 -38.77 3.68 19.51
CA GLY A 122 -37.48 3.86 20.15
C GLY A 122 -36.28 3.67 19.21
N GLY A 123 -36.45 3.98 17.91
CA GLY A 123 -35.36 3.90 16.93
C GLY A 123 -34.68 5.25 16.67
N GLN A 124 -33.58 5.18 15.92
CA GLN A 124 -32.80 6.30 15.43
C GLN A 124 -32.90 6.37 13.91
N ILE A 125 -32.80 7.57 13.34
CA ILE A 125 -32.87 7.80 11.90
C ILE A 125 -31.79 8.77 11.43
N GLY A 126 -31.17 8.47 10.29
CA GLY A 126 -30.13 9.27 9.67
C GLY A 126 -30.03 8.99 8.18
N LEU A 127 -28.91 9.42 7.60
CA LEU A 127 -28.51 9.15 6.22
C LEU A 127 -27.05 8.73 6.17
N THR A 128 -26.66 8.10 5.07
CA THR A 128 -25.27 7.68 4.83
C THR A 128 -24.64 8.52 3.73
N LEU A 129 -23.41 8.98 3.97
CA LEU A 129 -22.64 9.81 3.07
C LEU A 129 -21.35 9.12 2.64
N LEU A 130 -20.92 9.41 1.40
CA LEU A 130 -19.59 9.02 0.95
C LEU A 130 -18.54 9.81 1.74
N GLY A 131 -17.68 9.09 2.44
CA GLY A 131 -16.63 9.62 3.29
C GLY A 131 -15.27 9.71 2.62
N GLN A 132 -15.14 10.39 1.48
CA GLN A 132 -13.82 10.56 0.87
C GLN A 132 -13.06 11.73 1.51
N TYR A 133 -11.84 11.47 2.01
CA TYR A 133 -10.97 12.55 2.52
C TYR A 133 -10.06 13.10 1.41
N TYR A 134 -9.85 14.41 1.44
CA TYR A 134 -9.00 15.13 0.50
C TYR A 134 -7.73 15.65 1.18
N GLU A 135 -6.59 15.10 0.78
CA GLU A 135 -5.27 15.64 1.13
C GLU A 135 -4.92 16.77 0.15
N PRO A 136 -4.28 17.86 0.59
CA PRO A 136 -3.80 18.86 -0.36
C PRO A 136 -2.66 18.29 -1.22
N TYR A 137 -2.67 18.59 -2.52
CA TYR A 137 -1.63 18.11 -3.43
C TYR A 137 -0.24 18.64 -3.05
N SER A 138 -0.14 19.86 -2.52
CA SER A 138 1.08 20.44 -1.95
C SER A 138 0.78 21.22 -0.67
N GLU A 139 1.82 21.74 -0.01
CA GLU A 139 1.65 22.57 1.19
C GLU A 139 1.25 24.03 0.89
N SER A 140 1.10 24.37 -0.40
CA SER A 140 0.64 25.70 -0.82
C SER A 140 -0.72 26.03 -0.21
N SER A 141 -0.95 27.32 0.07
CA SER A 141 -2.24 27.82 0.52
C SER A 141 -3.36 27.43 -0.44
N ASP A 142 -3.06 27.42 -1.74
CA ASP A 142 -4.01 27.17 -2.80
C ASP A 142 -4.46 25.70 -2.81
N ASP A 143 -3.52 24.75 -2.71
CA ASP A 143 -3.87 23.32 -2.66
C ASP A 143 -4.56 22.96 -1.33
N LYS A 144 -4.22 23.64 -0.22
CA LYS A 144 -4.96 23.52 1.05
C LYS A 144 -6.39 24.04 0.93
N ALA A 145 -6.58 25.17 0.26
CA ALA A 145 -7.91 25.69 -0.03
C ALA A 145 -8.67 24.78 -1.00
N ALA A 146 -7.99 24.16 -1.96
CA ALA A 146 -8.56 23.17 -2.87
C ALA A 146 -9.05 21.92 -2.14
N ALA A 147 -8.25 21.37 -1.23
CA ALA A 147 -8.66 20.24 -0.40
C ALA A 147 -9.90 20.56 0.44
N LYS A 148 -9.96 21.76 1.05
CA LYS A 148 -11.16 22.20 1.78
C LYS A 148 -12.37 22.38 0.86
N ARG A 149 -12.19 22.95 -0.34
CA ARG A 149 -13.28 23.03 -1.34
C ARG A 149 -13.80 21.67 -1.76
N ALA A 150 -12.91 20.70 -2.01
CA ALA A 150 -13.32 19.34 -2.36
C ALA A 150 -14.14 18.71 -1.23
N MET A 151 -13.71 18.88 0.03
CA MET A 151 -14.50 18.47 1.20
C MET A 151 -15.88 19.16 1.24
N ASP A 152 -15.96 20.45 0.91
CA ASP A 152 -17.22 21.20 0.91
C ASP A 152 -18.16 20.77 -0.21
N PHE A 153 -17.65 20.53 -1.42
CA PHE A 153 -18.47 20.12 -2.57
C PHE A 153 -18.94 18.66 -2.49
N GLU A 154 -18.25 17.79 -1.75
CA GLU A 154 -18.63 16.38 -1.63
C GLU A 154 -19.31 16.04 -0.31
N LEU A 155 -18.65 16.27 0.83
CA LEU A 155 -19.20 15.96 2.16
C LEU A 155 -20.06 17.12 2.68
N GLY A 156 -19.51 18.34 2.66
CA GLY A 156 -20.16 19.54 3.20
C GLY A 156 -21.49 19.85 2.51
N TRP A 157 -21.60 19.53 1.22
CA TRP A 157 -22.81 19.73 0.42
C TRP A 157 -24.05 19.09 1.04
N PHE A 158 -23.88 17.94 1.72
CA PHE A 158 -24.95 17.24 2.40
C PHE A 158 -24.93 17.43 3.93
N VAL A 159 -23.75 17.54 4.55
CA VAL A 159 -23.67 17.68 6.03
C VAL A 159 -24.01 19.10 6.50
N GLU A 160 -23.55 20.15 5.82
CA GLU A 160 -23.78 21.53 6.27
C GLU A 160 -25.27 21.92 6.32
N PRO A 161 -26.11 21.55 5.34
CA PRO A 161 -27.55 21.78 5.46
C PRO A 161 -28.16 21.12 6.69
N LEU A 162 -27.71 19.92 7.05
CA LEU A 162 -28.20 19.21 8.22
C LEU A 162 -27.76 19.86 9.54
N VAL A 163 -26.52 20.35 9.60
CA VAL A 163 -25.95 20.90 10.86
C VAL A 163 -26.28 22.38 11.03
N TYR A 164 -26.19 23.16 9.95
CA TYR A 164 -26.26 24.62 9.96
C TYR A 164 -27.53 25.17 9.30
N GLY A 165 -28.24 24.37 8.49
CA GLY A 165 -29.50 24.74 7.84
C GLY A 165 -29.34 25.39 6.48
N ASP A 166 -28.15 25.40 5.89
CA ASP A 166 -27.89 25.96 4.55
C ASP A 166 -26.66 25.27 3.93
N TYR A 167 -26.45 25.43 2.62
CA TYR A 167 -25.32 24.85 1.90
C TYR A 167 -23.96 25.47 2.30
N PRO A 168 -22.82 24.84 1.94
CA PRO A 168 -21.52 25.47 2.12
C PRO A 168 -21.42 26.84 1.45
N ARG A 169 -20.83 27.81 2.16
CA ARG A 169 -20.69 29.19 1.68
C ARG A 169 -19.99 29.25 0.32
N ILE A 170 -18.91 28.49 0.16
CA ILE A 170 -18.13 28.49 -1.08
C ILE A 170 -18.93 27.96 -2.28
N MET A 171 -19.83 26.98 -2.05
CA MET A 171 -20.72 26.49 -3.10
C MET A 171 -21.72 27.57 -3.52
N ARG A 172 -22.32 28.30 -2.58
CA ARG A 172 -23.24 29.41 -2.92
C ARG A 172 -22.53 30.51 -3.74
N GLU A 173 -21.29 30.83 -3.39
CA GLU A 173 -20.51 31.86 -4.09
C GLU A 173 -20.11 31.47 -5.52
N ILE A 174 -19.75 30.19 -5.74
CA ILE A 174 -19.34 29.67 -7.04
C ILE A 174 -20.53 29.34 -7.94
N VAL A 175 -21.51 28.59 -7.41
CA VAL A 175 -22.59 27.98 -8.19
C VAL A 175 -23.74 28.96 -8.43
N LYS A 176 -24.00 29.86 -7.48
CA LYS A 176 -25.01 30.93 -7.55
C LYS A 176 -26.41 30.38 -7.85
N ASP A 177 -27.11 30.95 -8.83
CA ASP A 177 -28.51 30.66 -9.15
C ASP A 177 -28.79 29.22 -9.59
N ARG A 178 -27.74 28.45 -9.94
CA ARG A 178 -27.87 27.02 -10.26
C ARG A 178 -27.99 26.15 -9.00
N LEU A 179 -27.54 26.65 -7.85
CA LEU A 179 -27.71 25.98 -6.56
C LEU A 179 -29.06 26.41 -5.99
N PRO A 180 -30.02 25.49 -5.80
CA PRO A 180 -31.30 25.83 -5.20
C PRO A 180 -31.14 26.48 -3.82
N THR A 181 -32.10 27.29 -3.43
CA THR A 181 -32.10 27.96 -2.12
C THR A 181 -33.19 27.38 -1.24
N PHE A 182 -32.86 27.09 0.02
CA PHE A 182 -33.86 26.69 1.01
C PHE A 182 -34.67 27.91 1.46
N SER A 183 -35.99 27.80 1.36
CA SER A 183 -36.95 28.69 2.04
C SER A 183 -36.79 28.64 3.56
N ALA A 184 -37.39 29.60 4.28
CA ALA A 184 -37.29 29.64 5.73
C ALA A 184 -37.85 28.36 6.40
N GLU A 185 -38.93 27.82 5.83
CA GLU A 185 -39.57 26.57 6.25
C GLU A 185 -38.67 25.36 5.99
N GLU A 186 -38.04 25.29 4.82
CA GLU A 186 -37.13 24.19 4.48
C GLU A 186 -35.86 24.23 5.33
N LYS A 187 -35.30 25.41 5.61
CA LYS A 187 -34.16 25.56 6.54
C LYS A 187 -34.49 25.02 7.92
N LYS A 188 -35.73 25.24 8.39
CA LYS A 188 -36.22 24.70 9.66
C LYS A 188 -36.45 23.19 9.60
N LEU A 189 -36.89 22.67 8.46
CA LEU A 189 -37.12 21.24 8.25
C LEU A 189 -35.82 20.45 8.22
N ILE A 190 -34.80 20.95 7.52
CA ILE A 190 -33.54 20.23 7.27
C ILE A 190 -32.56 20.31 8.44
N LYS A 191 -32.52 21.45 9.15
CA LYS A 191 -31.57 21.64 10.24
C LYS A 191 -31.91 20.70 11.41
N GLY A 192 -30.95 19.85 11.76
CA GLY A 192 -31.06 18.86 12.83
C GLY A 192 -31.81 17.59 12.42
N SER A 193 -32.02 17.35 11.13
CA SER A 193 -32.77 16.18 10.64
C SER A 193 -31.99 14.85 10.67
N PHE A 194 -31.22 14.58 11.73
CA PHE A 194 -30.50 13.32 11.91
C PHE A 194 -30.24 13.00 13.39
N ASP A 195 -30.33 11.71 13.76
CA ASP A 195 -29.86 11.18 15.05
C ASP A 195 -28.39 10.72 14.98
N PHE A 196 -27.95 10.34 13.78
CA PHE A 196 -26.59 9.91 13.46
C PHE A 196 -26.26 10.18 11.98
N ILE A 197 -24.97 10.18 11.65
CA ILE A 197 -24.47 10.22 10.27
C ILE A 197 -23.78 8.90 9.95
N GLY A 198 -24.21 8.23 8.88
CA GLY A 198 -23.52 7.09 8.30
C GLY A 198 -22.37 7.55 7.40
N ILE A 199 -21.23 6.88 7.47
CA ILE A 199 -20.06 7.14 6.63
C ILE A 199 -19.66 5.86 5.89
N ASN A 200 -19.60 5.97 4.56
CA ASN A 200 -19.03 4.95 3.69
C ASN A 200 -17.61 5.35 3.31
N TYR A 201 -16.61 4.56 3.68
CA TYR A 201 -15.21 4.88 3.41
C TYR A 201 -14.52 3.77 2.63
N TYR A 202 -13.95 4.14 1.49
CA TYR A 202 -13.15 3.23 0.66
C TYR A 202 -11.75 3.76 0.36
N THR A 203 -11.58 5.08 0.25
CA THR A 203 -10.33 5.69 -0.23
C THR A 203 -10.25 7.18 0.12
N SER A 204 -9.07 7.76 -0.08
CA SER A 204 -8.84 9.21 -0.11
C SER A 204 -8.27 9.66 -1.46
N ARG A 205 -8.15 10.98 -1.68
CA ARG A 205 -7.56 11.58 -2.87
C ARG A 205 -6.71 12.81 -2.53
N TYR A 206 -5.79 13.18 -3.42
CA TYR A 206 -5.16 14.49 -3.44
C TYR A 206 -6.03 15.49 -4.21
N ALA A 207 -6.10 16.71 -3.70
CA ALA A 207 -6.76 17.86 -4.30
C ALA A 207 -5.72 18.90 -4.71
N LYS A 208 -5.62 19.17 -6.01
CA LYS A 208 -4.76 20.23 -6.56
C LYS A 208 -5.62 21.40 -7.03
N ASN A 209 -5.21 22.62 -6.71
CA ASN A 209 -5.96 23.81 -7.05
C ASN A 209 -6.03 24.02 -8.56
N ILE A 210 -7.24 24.32 -9.05
CA ILE A 210 -7.48 24.97 -10.32
C ILE A 210 -7.96 26.39 -10.00
N PRO A 211 -7.37 27.45 -10.57
CA PRO A 211 -7.83 28.82 -10.34
C PRO A 211 -9.32 28.97 -10.66
N ILE A 212 -10.07 29.55 -9.73
CA ILE A 212 -11.51 29.80 -9.89
C ILE A 212 -11.70 30.96 -10.87
N ASP A 213 -12.44 30.74 -11.94
CA ASP A 213 -12.92 31.78 -12.83
C ASP A 213 -14.44 31.95 -12.69
N LEU A 214 -14.87 32.96 -11.92
CA LEU A 214 -16.29 33.25 -11.68
C LEU A 214 -17.04 33.78 -12.92
N ARG A 215 -16.35 34.01 -14.03
CA ARG A 215 -16.93 34.42 -15.32
C ARG A 215 -17.00 33.27 -16.33
N ALA A 216 -16.36 32.14 -16.04
CA ALA A 216 -16.42 30.98 -16.90
C ALA A 216 -17.88 30.50 -17.04
N THR A 217 -18.22 30.06 -18.25
CA THR A 217 -19.55 29.44 -18.47
C THR A 217 -19.61 28.14 -17.69
N PRO A 218 -20.65 27.89 -16.87
CA PRO A 218 -20.79 26.64 -16.14
C PRO A 218 -20.85 25.44 -17.10
N ILE A 219 -20.03 24.43 -16.85
CA ILE A 219 -19.93 23.23 -17.70
C ILE A 219 -20.57 22.03 -17.00
N SER A 220 -20.24 21.83 -15.72
CA SER A 220 -20.68 20.69 -14.91
C SER A 220 -20.48 20.93 -13.42
N PHE A 221 -21.17 20.15 -12.58
CA PHE A 221 -20.89 20.05 -11.14
C PHE A 221 -19.40 19.77 -10.88
N SER A 222 -18.83 18.73 -11.51
CA SER A 222 -17.43 18.35 -11.28
C SER A 222 -16.41 19.42 -11.69
N ALA A 223 -16.79 20.35 -12.58
CA ALA A 223 -15.94 21.49 -12.93
C ALA A 223 -16.05 22.65 -11.92
N ASP A 224 -17.20 22.84 -11.28
CA ASP A 224 -17.46 23.95 -10.37
C ASP A 224 -16.56 23.93 -9.13
N GLU A 225 -16.24 22.73 -8.64
CA GLU A 225 -15.30 22.51 -7.54
C GLU A 225 -13.94 23.22 -7.77
N SER A 226 -13.52 23.35 -9.04
CA SER A 226 -12.23 23.94 -9.45
C SER A 226 -11.04 23.25 -8.77
N VAL A 227 -11.02 21.91 -8.78
CA VAL A 227 -9.95 21.08 -8.21
C VAL A 227 -9.63 19.96 -9.20
N ASN A 228 -8.34 19.63 -9.32
CA ASN A 228 -7.91 18.42 -9.94
C ASN A 228 -7.71 17.33 -8.86
N ILE A 229 -8.59 16.33 -8.88
CA ILE A 229 -8.59 15.20 -7.95
C ILE A 229 -7.72 14.08 -8.53
N THR A 230 -6.79 13.56 -7.75
CA THR A 230 -5.91 12.45 -8.17
C THR A 230 -5.59 11.51 -7.01
N ALA A 231 -5.40 10.23 -7.30
CA ALA A 231 -4.86 9.27 -6.34
C ALA A 231 -3.32 9.24 -6.33
N GLU A 232 -2.69 9.92 -7.28
CA GLU A 232 -1.24 9.94 -7.50
C GLU A 232 -0.68 11.35 -7.26
N LYS A 233 0.45 11.42 -6.54
CA LYS A 233 1.23 12.63 -6.36
C LYS A 233 2.68 12.35 -6.75
N ASN A 234 3.15 13.05 -7.78
CA ASN A 234 4.53 12.94 -8.28
C ASN A 234 4.96 11.50 -8.65
N GLY A 235 4.11 10.70 -9.31
CA GLY A 235 4.44 9.32 -9.65
C GLY A 235 4.17 8.30 -8.54
N VAL A 236 3.72 8.74 -7.36
CA VAL A 236 3.48 7.87 -6.19
C VAL A 236 1.99 7.83 -5.86
N LEU A 237 1.43 6.63 -5.81
CA LEU A 237 0.05 6.39 -5.42
C LEU A 237 -0.13 6.60 -3.92
N MET A 238 -1.29 7.14 -3.51
CA MET A 238 -1.65 7.37 -2.11
C MET A 238 -1.69 6.07 -1.28
N GLY A 239 -1.92 4.92 -1.93
CA GLY A 239 -1.83 3.61 -1.31
C GLY A 239 -1.94 2.48 -2.35
N PRO A 240 -1.78 1.21 -1.92
CA PRO A 240 -1.96 0.07 -2.80
C PRO A 240 -3.35 0.07 -3.44
N ARG A 241 -3.43 -0.15 -4.75
CA ARG A 241 -4.71 -0.24 -5.45
C ARG A 241 -5.33 -1.61 -5.22
N ALA A 242 -6.61 -1.64 -4.86
CA ALA A 242 -7.36 -2.89 -4.77
C ALA A 242 -7.56 -3.52 -6.17
N GLU A 243 -7.67 -4.85 -6.21
CA GLU A 243 -7.99 -5.55 -7.45
C GLU A 243 -9.50 -5.59 -7.71
N GLY A 244 -9.92 -5.80 -8.95
CA GLY A 244 -11.34 -5.89 -9.32
C GLY A 244 -12.00 -4.55 -9.61
N THR A 245 -11.45 -3.44 -9.12
CA THR A 245 -11.93 -2.08 -9.44
C THR A 245 -10.78 -1.09 -9.67
N GLN A 246 -11.06 0.07 -10.25
CA GLN A 246 -10.06 1.11 -10.55
C GLN A 246 -10.03 2.25 -9.52
N PHE A 247 -11.02 2.35 -8.62
CA PHE A 247 -11.18 3.53 -7.76
C PHE A 247 -10.66 3.36 -6.32
N ILE A 248 -10.45 2.14 -5.82
CA ILE A 248 -10.07 1.90 -4.42
C ILE A 248 -8.55 1.89 -4.27
N TYR A 249 -8.04 2.82 -3.44
CA TYR A 249 -6.67 2.85 -2.97
C TYR A 249 -6.69 2.72 -1.44
N ILE A 250 -6.00 1.71 -0.92
CA ILE A 250 -6.02 1.36 0.50
C ILE A 250 -5.28 2.44 1.30
N TYR A 251 -6.04 3.26 2.03
CA TYR A 251 -5.51 4.42 2.78
C TYR A 251 -6.22 4.59 4.13
N PRO A 252 -5.88 3.79 5.16
CA PRO A 252 -6.59 3.77 6.45
C PRO A 252 -6.54 5.10 7.21
N GLN A 253 -5.42 5.82 7.15
CA GLN A 253 -5.25 7.13 7.80
C GLN A 253 -6.22 8.20 7.28
N GLY A 254 -6.71 8.08 6.05
CA GLY A 254 -7.76 8.98 5.53
C GLY A 254 -9.10 8.82 6.26
N LEU A 255 -9.43 7.59 6.70
CA LEU A 255 -10.62 7.33 7.51
C LEU A 255 -10.52 8.01 8.87
N GLN A 256 -9.35 7.97 9.51
CA GLN A 256 -9.15 8.72 10.75
C GLN A 256 -9.32 10.24 10.51
N LYS A 257 -8.69 10.76 9.46
CA LYS A 257 -8.72 12.20 9.16
C LYS A 257 -10.12 12.73 8.87
N ILE A 258 -10.93 12.00 8.09
CA ILE A 258 -12.31 12.44 7.82
C ILE A 258 -13.19 12.40 9.07
N LEU A 259 -13.01 11.40 9.94
CA LEU A 259 -13.73 11.30 11.21
C LEU A 259 -13.40 12.48 12.13
N GLU A 260 -12.13 12.83 12.23
CA GLU A 260 -11.67 14.00 13.00
C GLU A 260 -12.12 15.33 12.37
N PHE A 261 -12.15 15.40 11.04
CA PHE A 261 -12.70 16.54 10.30
C PHE A 261 -14.18 16.73 10.62
N ILE A 262 -15.00 15.67 10.55
CA ILE A 262 -16.43 15.73 10.88
C ILE A 262 -16.63 16.17 12.33
N LYS A 263 -15.84 15.62 13.25
CA LYS A 263 -15.88 16.05 14.65
C LYS A 263 -15.66 17.56 14.78
N LYS A 264 -14.61 18.07 14.14
CA LYS A 264 -14.18 19.46 14.26
C LYS A 264 -15.15 20.43 13.60
N GLU A 265 -15.60 20.13 12.40
CA GLU A 265 -16.35 21.06 11.54
C GLU A 265 -17.87 20.94 11.71
N TYR A 266 -18.38 19.83 12.28
CA TYR A 266 -19.82 19.50 12.28
C TYR A 266 -20.39 19.12 13.66
N GLN A 267 -19.85 19.68 14.74
CA GLN A 267 -20.36 19.53 16.12
C GLN A 267 -20.31 18.10 16.70
N ASN A 268 -19.36 17.27 16.23
CA ASN A 268 -19.13 15.90 16.73
C ASN A 268 -20.40 15.02 16.80
N PRO A 269 -21.10 14.83 15.67
CA PRO A 269 -22.32 14.03 15.64
C PRO A 269 -22.02 12.57 15.97
N THR A 270 -23.05 11.80 16.29
CA THR A 270 -22.93 10.34 16.35
C THR A 270 -22.63 9.79 14.95
N ILE A 271 -21.59 8.97 14.82
CA ILE A 271 -21.16 8.39 13.54
C ILE A 271 -21.26 6.86 13.57
N TYR A 272 -21.78 6.28 12.49
CA TYR A 272 -21.62 4.86 12.18
C TYR A 272 -20.83 4.72 10.88
N ILE A 273 -19.81 3.86 10.85
CA ILE A 273 -19.17 3.46 9.59
C ILE A 273 -20.08 2.43 8.94
N THR A 274 -20.93 2.87 8.03
CA THR A 274 -22.00 2.05 7.43
C THR A 274 -21.51 1.16 6.30
N GLU A 275 -20.41 1.54 5.66
CA GLU A 275 -19.70 0.69 4.71
C GLU A 275 -18.19 0.96 4.78
N ASN A 276 -17.41 -0.11 4.85
CA ASN A 276 -15.97 -0.09 4.65
C ASN A 276 -15.50 -1.48 4.22
N GLY A 277 -14.70 -1.56 3.17
CA GLY A 277 -14.28 -2.85 2.63
C GLY A 277 -13.31 -2.74 1.47
N VAL A 278 -12.82 -3.89 1.02
CA VAL A 278 -11.88 -3.99 -0.10
C VAL A 278 -12.30 -5.07 -1.08
N THR A 279 -12.07 -4.80 -2.36
CA THR A 279 -12.33 -5.70 -3.47
C THR A 279 -11.17 -6.65 -3.76
N GLU A 280 -11.52 -7.77 -4.35
CA GLU A 280 -10.62 -8.61 -5.15
C GLU A 280 -11.22 -8.83 -6.55
N LYS A 281 -10.38 -9.16 -7.53
CA LYS A 281 -10.84 -9.49 -8.89
C LYS A 281 -11.47 -10.88 -8.91
N ARG A 282 -12.65 -11.01 -9.51
CA ARG A 282 -13.29 -12.31 -9.77
C ARG A 282 -12.40 -13.16 -10.69
N ASN A 283 -12.09 -14.37 -10.22
CA ASN A 283 -11.41 -15.38 -11.01
C ASN A 283 -12.08 -16.75 -10.77
N ASP A 284 -12.97 -17.13 -11.69
CA ASP A 284 -13.73 -18.38 -11.56
C ASP A 284 -12.91 -19.63 -11.91
N SER A 285 -11.69 -19.46 -12.42
CA SER A 285 -10.75 -20.57 -12.65
C SER A 285 -10.07 -21.05 -11.36
N LEU A 286 -10.14 -20.27 -10.27
CA LEU A 286 -9.54 -20.65 -8.99
C LEU A 286 -10.38 -21.75 -8.31
N PRO A 287 -9.74 -22.80 -7.75
CA PRO A 287 -10.40 -23.71 -6.84
C PRO A 287 -11.02 -22.94 -5.67
N VAL A 288 -12.26 -23.29 -5.29
CA VAL A 288 -13.00 -22.58 -4.23
C VAL A 288 -12.18 -22.47 -2.94
N ASN A 289 -11.51 -23.55 -2.51
CA ASN A 289 -10.66 -23.55 -1.31
C ASN A 289 -9.48 -22.56 -1.35
N VAL A 290 -9.05 -22.12 -2.54
CA VAL A 290 -8.06 -21.05 -2.72
C VAL A 290 -8.76 -19.69 -2.67
N ALA A 291 -9.88 -19.54 -3.39
CA ALA A 291 -10.68 -18.31 -3.39
C ALA A 291 -11.25 -17.91 -2.02
N LEU A 292 -11.32 -18.85 -1.06
CA LEU A 292 -11.70 -18.55 0.33
C LEU A 292 -10.59 -17.90 1.17
N LYS A 293 -9.33 -17.92 0.72
CA LYS A 293 -8.17 -17.42 1.48
C LYS A 293 -7.89 -15.95 1.20
N ASP A 294 -8.66 -15.07 1.84
CA ASP A 294 -8.70 -13.63 1.58
C ASP A 294 -7.99 -12.80 2.67
N GLN A 295 -6.74 -13.16 3.01
CA GLN A 295 -6.01 -12.50 4.10
C GLN A 295 -5.82 -10.99 3.91
N HIS A 296 -5.76 -10.52 2.66
CA HIS A 296 -5.70 -9.10 2.32
C HIS A 296 -6.91 -8.33 2.89
N ARG A 297 -8.09 -8.96 2.92
CA ARG A 297 -9.33 -8.39 3.44
C ARG A 297 -9.29 -8.21 4.96
N ILE A 298 -8.76 -9.21 5.67
CA ILE A 298 -8.53 -9.12 7.12
C ILE A 298 -7.55 -7.98 7.43
N ASN A 299 -6.45 -7.90 6.68
CA ASN A 299 -5.45 -6.85 6.88
C ASN A 299 -6.03 -5.45 6.64
N TYR A 300 -6.83 -5.29 5.58
CA TYR A 300 -7.56 -4.05 5.30
C TYR A 300 -8.46 -3.66 6.47
N ALA A 301 -9.34 -4.57 6.91
CA ALA A 301 -10.30 -4.30 7.97
C ALA A 301 -9.59 -3.89 9.27
N VAL A 302 -8.51 -4.59 9.64
CA VAL A 302 -7.74 -4.28 10.85
C VAL A 302 -7.09 -2.90 10.80
N GLN A 303 -6.47 -2.54 9.69
CA GLN A 303 -5.87 -1.22 9.54
C GLN A 303 -6.90 -0.09 9.68
N HIS A 304 -8.09 -0.25 9.08
CA HIS A 304 -9.16 0.73 9.16
C HIS A 304 -9.82 0.79 10.54
N LEU A 305 -10.02 -0.36 11.20
CA LEU A 305 -10.50 -0.43 12.58
C LEU A 305 -9.53 0.25 13.56
N TYR A 306 -8.22 0.12 13.33
CA TYR A 306 -7.22 0.84 14.10
C TYR A 306 -7.31 2.36 13.90
N SER A 307 -7.49 2.83 12.66
CA SER A 307 -7.71 4.25 12.37
C SER A 307 -9.01 4.79 13.00
N ILE A 308 -10.09 4.02 12.98
CA ILE A 308 -11.34 4.35 13.68
C ILE A 308 -11.09 4.45 15.19
N ARG A 309 -10.38 3.48 15.77
CA ARG A 309 -10.03 3.51 17.19
C ARG A 309 -9.22 4.75 17.55
N LYS A 310 -8.22 5.14 16.73
CA LYS A 310 -7.46 6.37 16.94
C LYS A 310 -8.35 7.62 16.90
N ALA A 311 -9.31 7.68 15.99
CA ALA A 311 -10.31 8.74 15.98
C ALA A 311 -11.16 8.75 17.27
N ILE A 312 -11.59 7.58 17.77
CA ILE A 312 -12.33 7.46 19.05
C ILE A 312 -11.47 7.92 20.23
N GLU A 313 -10.20 7.51 20.29
CA GLU A 313 -9.23 7.98 21.30
C GLU A 313 -9.05 9.50 21.25
N ASN A 314 -9.11 10.08 20.05
CA ASN A 314 -9.12 11.52 19.82
C ASN A 314 -10.51 12.17 20.04
N GLY A 315 -11.48 11.44 20.58
CA GLY A 315 -12.79 11.93 21.02
C GLY A 315 -13.86 12.05 19.93
N VAL A 316 -13.70 11.36 18.80
CA VAL A 316 -14.76 11.24 17.79
C VAL A 316 -15.84 10.26 18.27
N ASN A 317 -17.12 10.62 18.10
CA ASN A 317 -18.26 9.83 18.58
C ASN A 317 -18.70 8.71 17.61
N VAL A 318 -17.81 7.75 17.32
CA VAL A 318 -18.15 6.58 16.49
C VAL A 318 -18.81 5.48 17.35
N LYS A 319 -19.93 4.92 16.87
CA LYS A 319 -20.74 3.91 17.60
C LYS A 319 -20.81 2.53 16.94
N GLY A 320 -20.43 2.40 15.67
CA GLY A 320 -20.42 1.10 15.01
C GLY A 320 -19.64 1.08 13.71
N TYR A 321 -19.35 -0.15 13.27
CA TYR A 321 -18.61 -0.47 12.06
C TYR A 321 -19.28 -1.62 11.34
N PHE A 322 -19.60 -1.42 10.07
CA PHE A 322 -20.24 -2.38 9.19
C PHE A 322 -19.30 -2.64 8.01
N TYR A 323 -18.84 -3.90 7.90
CA TYR A 323 -17.96 -4.31 6.82
C TYR A 323 -18.76 -4.46 5.52
N TRP A 324 -18.27 -3.86 4.43
CA TRP A 324 -18.83 -4.07 3.08
C TRP A 324 -18.02 -5.11 2.30
N SER A 325 -18.57 -6.23 1.88
CA SER A 325 -19.98 -6.65 1.97
C SER A 325 -20.10 -8.00 2.68
N ILE A 326 -21.32 -8.38 3.03
CA ILE A 326 -21.57 -9.69 3.61
C ILE A 326 -21.39 -10.82 2.57
N PHE A 327 -21.79 -10.62 1.32
CA PHE A 327 -21.72 -11.60 0.24
C PHE A 327 -21.12 -10.96 -1.01
N ASP A 328 -20.42 -11.72 -1.86
CA ASP A 328 -20.11 -11.24 -3.20
C ASP A 328 -21.43 -10.94 -3.94
N ASP A 329 -21.58 -9.74 -4.49
CA ASP A 329 -22.83 -9.31 -5.14
C ASP A 329 -22.58 -8.57 -6.47
N PHE A 330 -23.57 -7.81 -6.93
CA PHE A 330 -23.51 -7.03 -8.16
C PHE A 330 -22.99 -5.62 -7.85
N GLU A 331 -21.75 -5.34 -8.27
CA GLU A 331 -20.99 -4.14 -7.94
C GLU A 331 -21.19 -3.05 -9.02
N TRP A 332 -22.45 -2.66 -9.22
CA TRP A 332 -22.82 -1.54 -10.10
C TRP A 332 -22.24 -1.66 -11.52
N ILE A 333 -21.46 -0.67 -11.96
CA ILE A 333 -20.85 -0.65 -13.30
C ILE A 333 -19.75 -1.70 -13.48
N ASP A 334 -19.18 -2.22 -12.37
CA ASP A 334 -18.20 -3.30 -12.39
C ASP A 334 -18.89 -4.68 -12.52
N GLY A 335 -20.23 -4.72 -12.44
CA GLY A 335 -21.03 -5.93 -12.54
C GLY A 335 -20.59 -6.97 -11.52
N TYR A 336 -20.30 -8.19 -11.96
CA TYR A 336 -19.79 -9.25 -11.08
C TYR A 336 -18.27 -9.42 -11.14
N LEU A 337 -17.52 -8.45 -11.67
CA LEU A 337 -16.06 -8.55 -11.83
C LEU A 337 -15.29 -8.29 -10.53
N ALA A 338 -15.87 -7.51 -9.62
CA ALA A 338 -15.34 -7.25 -8.29
C ALA A 338 -16.03 -8.15 -7.25
N ARG A 339 -15.30 -8.49 -6.18
CA ARG A 339 -15.81 -9.27 -5.05
C ARG A 339 -15.44 -8.58 -3.74
N PHE A 340 -16.43 -8.05 -3.02
CA PHE A 340 -16.24 -7.48 -1.67
C PHE A 340 -16.54 -8.47 -0.53
N GLY A 341 -17.32 -9.51 -0.80
CA GLY A 341 -18.05 -10.27 0.20
C GLY A 341 -17.15 -11.03 1.17
N LEU A 342 -17.49 -10.99 2.46
CA LEU A 342 -16.96 -11.93 3.47
C LEU A 342 -17.31 -13.38 3.15
N TYR A 343 -18.42 -13.60 2.44
CA TYR A 343 -18.83 -14.90 1.93
C TYR A 343 -18.68 -14.94 0.40
N TYR A 344 -17.99 -15.97 -0.06
CA TYR A 344 -17.89 -16.31 -1.47
C TYR A 344 -19.25 -16.76 -1.99
N ILE A 345 -19.68 -16.20 -3.13
CA ILE A 345 -20.83 -16.72 -3.90
C ILE A 345 -20.32 -17.60 -5.04
N ASP A 346 -20.80 -18.84 -5.03
CA ASP A 346 -20.60 -19.79 -6.13
C ASP A 346 -21.72 -19.63 -7.17
N TYR A 347 -21.43 -18.85 -8.21
CA TYR A 347 -22.37 -18.59 -9.30
C TYR A 347 -22.74 -19.85 -10.10
N ASN A 348 -21.89 -20.89 -10.06
CA ASN A 348 -22.11 -22.14 -10.79
C ASN A 348 -22.82 -23.21 -9.94
N ASN A 349 -23.04 -22.94 -8.65
CA ASN A 349 -23.62 -23.90 -7.72
C ASN A 349 -24.77 -23.27 -6.91
N ASN A 350 -25.82 -22.87 -7.62
CA ASN A 350 -27.06 -22.33 -7.04
C ASN A 350 -26.82 -21.19 -6.04
N LEU A 351 -25.86 -20.30 -6.33
CA LEU A 351 -25.48 -19.17 -5.48
C LEU A 351 -25.15 -19.61 -4.05
N LYS A 352 -24.42 -20.72 -3.89
CA LYS A 352 -24.02 -21.21 -2.56
C LYS A 352 -23.12 -20.16 -1.87
N ARG A 353 -23.46 -19.82 -0.62
CA ARG A 353 -22.69 -18.92 0.25
C ARG A 353 -21.65 -19.72 1.01
N ILE A 354 -20.37 -19.39 0.84
CA ILE A 354 -19.26 -20.12 1.49
C ILE A 354 -18.40 -19.11 2.27
N PRO A 355 -18.23 -19.26 3.60
CA PRO A 355 -17.46 -18.30 4.38
C PRO A 355 -15.99 -18.30 3.98
N LYS A 356 -15.46 -17.12 3.64
CA LYS A 356 -14.03 -16.89 3.46
C LYS A 356 -13.32 -16.80 4.81
N ASP A 357 -12.00 -16.73 4.83
CA ASP A 357 -11.22 -16.61 6.06
C ASP A 357 -11.56 -15.31 6.81
N SER A 358 -11.84 -14.23 6.08
CA SER A 358 -12.33 -12.97 6.65
C SER A 358 -13.67 -13.11 7.38
N ALA A 359 -14.64 -13.87 6.86
CA ALA A 359 -15.90 -14.15 7.57
C ALA A 359 -15.66 -14.88 8.90
N ARG A 360 -14.71 -15.83 8.91
CA ARG A 360 -14.35 -16.56 10.14
C ARG A 360 -13.67 -15.63 11.14
N TRP A 361 -12.77 -14.78 10.66
CA TRP A 361 -12.08 -13.78 11.47
C TRP A 361 -13.03 -12.73 12.07
N TYR A 362 -14.01 -12.27 11.29
CA TYR A 362 -14.97 -11.25 11.71
C TYR A 362 -15.93 -11.72 12.81
N LYS A 363 -15.94 -13.03 13.12
CA LYS A 363 -16.67 -13.59 14.27
C LYS A 363 -16.00 -13.12 15.58
N GLY A 364 -16.72 -12.34 16.38
CA GLY A 364 -16.19 -11.43 17.42
C GLY A 364 -15.09 -11.92 18.38
N SER A 365 -14.97 -13.21 18.68
CA SER A 365 -13.85 -13.75 19.48
C SER A 365 -12.51 -13.64 18.74
N SER A 366 -12.50 -13.92 17.44
CA SER A 366 -11.32 -13.87 16.57
C SER A 366 -10.96 -12.44 16.16
N MET A 367 -11.96 -11.56 16.05
CA MET A 367 -11.77 -10.14 15.80
C MET A 367 -11.08 -9.46 16.99
N ASN A 368 -11.50 -9.73 18.23
CA ASN A 368 -10.87 -9.16 19.43
C ASN A 368 -9.43 -9.66 19.66
N SER A 369 -9.15 -10.94 19.44
CA SER A 369 -7.79 -11.47 19.51
C SER A 369 -6.94 -11.00 18.34
N GLY A 370 -7.52 -10.90 17.13
CA GLY A 370 -6.88 -10.41 15.92
C GLY A 370 -6.47 -8.95 16.05
N LEU A 371 -7.42 -8.07 16.45
CA LEU A 371 -7.17 -6.66 16.75
C LEU A 371 -6.10 -6.53 17.83
N ARG A 372 -6.18 -7.19 18.99
CA ARG A 372 -5.11 -7.09 20.02
C ARG A 372 -3.76 -7.61 19.52
N SER A 373 -3.74 -8.72 18.80
CA SER A 373 -2.49 -9.30 18.26
C SER A 373 -1.85 -8.44 17.18
N GLN A 374 -2.66 -7.63 16.47
CA GLN A 374 -2.23 -6.79 15.37
C GLN A 374 -2.02 -5.34 15.81
N GLU A 375 -2.70 -4.88 16.85
CA GLU A 375 -2.37 -3.69 17.66
C GLU A 375 -1.00 -3.89 18.34
N MET A 376 -0.73 -5.05 18.95
CA MET A 376 0.63 -5.43 19.41
C MET A 376 1.65 -5.62 18.28
N LYS A 377 1.22 -5.74 17.01
CA LYS A 377 2.13 -5.66 15.87
C LYS A 377 2.36 -4.19 15.51
N MET A 378 1.32 -3.36 15.44
CA MET A 378 1.38 -1.95 15.05
C MET A 378 2.11 -1.07 16.09
N GLU A 379 2.04 -1.40 17.37
CA GLU A 379 2.89 -0.81 18.44
C GLU A 379 4.08 -1.73 18.77
N ILE A 380 4.95 -1.97 17.79
CA ILE A 380 6.18 -2.72 18.04
C ILE A 380 7.07 -2.00 19.06
N ARG A 381 7.64 -2.74 20.02
CA ARG A 381 8.49 -2.19 21.10
C ARG A 381 9.88 -2.82 21.08
N ARG A 382 10.90 -2.14 21.63
CA ARG A 382 12.23 -2.73 21.78
C ARG A 382 12.18 -3.95 22.71
N SER A 383 11.28 -3.96 23.68
CA SER A 383 11.01 -5.09 24.59
C SER A 383 10.41 -6.33 23.90
N ASP A 384 9.92 -6.23 22.66
CA ASP A 384 9.47 -7.39 21.88
C ASP A 384 10.65 -8.22 21.32
N PHE A 385 11.87 -7.70 21.42
CA PHE A 385 13.11 -8.37 20.99
C PHE A 385 13.96 -8.75 22.20
N PRO A 386 14.74 -9.85 22.12
CA PRO A 386 15.68 -10.23 23.17
C PRO A 386 16.60 -9.09 23.60
N SER A 387 17.05 -9.11 24.85
CA SER A 387 17.96 -8.10 25.38
C SER A 387 19.31 -8.10 24.65
N ASP A 388 19.73 -9.24 24.10
CA ASP A 388 20.95 -9.40 23.29
C ASP A 388 20.74 -9.12 21.78
N PHE A 389 19.54 -8.70 21.37
CA PHE A 389 19.26 -8.31 19.98
C PHE A 389 19.85 -6.93 19.68
N SER A 390 20.65 -6.85 18.63
CA SER A 390 21.33 -5.61 18.25
C SER A 390 20.49 -4.73 17.33
N PHE A 391 20.36 -3.46 17.69
CA PHE A 391 19.81 -2.42 16.80
C PHE A 391 20.91 -1.47 16.37
N GLY A 392 21.09 -1.33 15.06
CA GLY A 392 22.13 -0.48 14.49
C GLY A 392 21.71 0.31 13.27
N ALA A 393 22.62 1.16 12.81
CA ALA A 393 22.55 1.84 11.51
C ALA A 393 23.83 1.57 10.72
N SER A 394 23.74 1.71 9.39
CA SER A 394 24.84 1.38 8.47
C SER A 394 25.31 2.58 7.63
N THR A 395 26.60 2.62 7.29
CA THR A 395 27.20 3.57 6.31
C THR A 395 28.35 2.93 5.53
N ALA A 396 28.78 3.58 4.43
CA ALA A 396 29.92 3.15 3.63
C ALA A 396 31.29 3.76 4.06
N ALA A 397 31.34 4.92 4.75
CA ALA A 397 32.59 5.52 5.25
C ALA A 397 32.30 6.56 6.37
N ALA A 398 33.15 6.63 7.41
CA ALA A 398 32.87 7.44 8.62
C ALA A 398 33.98 8.46 8.92
N GLN A 399 33.60 9.71 9.22
CA GLN A 399 34.50 10.66 9.88
C GLN A 399 33.84 11.62 10.89
N GLU A 400 32.50 11.77 10.95
CA GLU A 400 31.84 12.73 11.87
C GLU A 400 30.56 12.21 12.59
N ASP A 401 30.37 10.89 12.65
CA ASP A 401 29.02 10.30 12.78
C ASP A 401 28.63 9.81 14.18
N LEU A 402 29.58 9.74 15.12
CA LEU A 402 29.39 9.09 16.44
C LEU A 402 28.36 9.79 17.33
N LYS A 403 28.23 11.12 17.23
CA LYS A 403 27.22 11.86 17.98
C LYS A 403 25.80 11.44 17.58
N HIS A 404 25.55 11.32 16.27
CA HIS A 404 24.24 10.97 15.73
C HIS A 404 23.84 9.54 16.09
N LEU A 405 24.79 8.59 16.09
CA LEU A 405 24.56 7.23 16.58
C LEU A 405 24.16 7.21 18.06
N LYS A 406 24.87 7.97 18.91
CA LYS A 406 24.55 8.10 20.33
C LYS A 406 23.17 8.73 20.53
N ASP A 407 22.86 9.80 19.79
CA ASP A 407 21.58 10.48 19.86
C ASP A 407 20.43 9.58 19.37
N LEU A 408 20.67 8.75 18.34
CA LEU A 408 19.70 7.78 17.84
C LEU A 408 19.39 6.68 18.88
N GLY A 409 20.35 6.34 19.75
CA GLY A 409 20.20 5.36 20.82
C GLY A 409 20.53 3.92 20.41
N VAL A 410 21.10 3.72 19.22
CA VAL A 410 21.50 2.40 18.71
C VAL A 410 22.68 1.81 19.49
N ASP A 411 22.72 0.48 19.58
CA ASP A 411 23.79 -0.25 20.27
C ASP A 411 24.97 -0.61 19.34
N SER A 412 24.77 -0.54 18.02
CA SER A 412 25.75 -0.98 17.04
C SER A 412 25.85 -0.07 15.83
N TYR A 413 27.06 0.05 15.30
CA TYR A 413 27.35 0.77 14.06
C TYR A 413 28.04 -0.15 13.07
N ARG A 414 27.42 -0.33 11.90
CA ARG A 414 27.99 -1.08 10.79
C ARG A 414 28.62 -0.10 9.81
N PHE A 415 29.94 -0.14 9.66
CA PHE A 415 30.66 0.70 8.69
C PHE A 415 31.72 -0.12 7.94
N SER A 416 32.20 0.42 6.82
CA SER A 416 33.24 -0.22 6.02
C SER A 416 34.61 0.47 6.19
N ILE A 417 35.69 -0.30 6.00
CA ILE A 417 37.06 0.23 5.97
C ILE A 417 37.51 0.25 4.52
N SER A 418 37.99 1.42 4.07
CA SER A 418 38.48 1.60 2.70
C SER A 418 39.83 0.90 2.53
N TRP A 419 39.85 -0.19 1.75
CA TRP A 419 41.06 -0.98 1.51
C TRP A 419 42.20 -0.13 0.94
N THR A 420 41.95 0.64 -0.12
CA THR A 420 42.96 1.48 -0.78
C THR A 420 43.52 2.58 0.11
N ARG A 421 42.83 2.97 1.19
CA ARG A 421 43.34 3.91 2.19
C ARG A 421 44.33 3.25 3.16
N ILE A 422 44.19 1.96 3.42
CA ILE A 422 45.07 1.17 4.32
C ILE A 422 46.26 0.60 3.55
N LEU A 423 46.02 0.06 2.35
CA LEU A 423 47.04 -0.47 1.45
C LEU A 423 46.94 0.24 0.09
N PRO A 424 47.66 1.36 -0.10
CA PRO A 424 47.64 2.11 -1.35
C PRO A 424 48.27 1.35 -2.53
N SER A 425 49.16 0.40 -2.27
CA SER A 425 49.71 -0.55 -3.26
C SER A 425 48.85 -1.81 -3.33
N LEU A 426 48.68 -2.38 -4.54
CA LEU A 426 47.99 -3.67 -4.76
C LEU A 426 48.60 -4.76 -3.86
N GLY A 427 47.88 -5.17 -2.82
CA GLY A 427 48.20 -6.30 -1.96
C GLY A 427 47.05 -7.31 -1.96
N ASP A 428 47.30 -8.53 -1.48
CA ASP A 428 46.27 -9.56 -1.41
C ASP A 428 45.24 -9.28 -0.30
N PHE A 429 43.98 -9.69 -0.51
CA PHE A 429 42.89 -9.48 0.47
C PHE A 429 43.20 -10.11 1.84
N LYS A 430 43.97 -11.20 1.85
CA LYS A 430 44.42 -11.88 3.07
C LYS A 430 45.30 -10.96 3.92
N ASP A 431 46.24 -10.25 3.30
CA ASP A 431 47.17 -9.37 4.02
C ASP A 431 46.43 -8.14 4.57
N TYR A 432 45.51 -7.60 3.77
CA TYR A 432 44.59 -6.57 4.22
C TYR A 432 43.80 -7.00 5.47
N ALA A 433 43.17 -8.18 5.41
CA ALA A 433 42.42 -8.73 6.54
C ALA A 433 43.31 -8.97 7.77
N GLU A 434 44.52 -9.51 7.60
CA GLU A 434 45.46 -9.73 8.71
C GLU A 434 45.81 -8.42 9.43
N ILE A 435 46.06 -7.35 8.67
CA ILE A 435 46.34 -6.01 9.21
C ILE A 435 45.15 -5.51 10.01
N LEU A 436 43.93 -5.62 9.48
CA LEU A 436 42.73 -5.16 10.18
C LEU A 436 42.48 -5.94 11.48
N PHE A 437 42.59 -7.27 11.44
CA PHE A 437 42.38 -8.11 12.62
C PHE A 437 43.42 -7.81 13.70
N ARG A 438 44.68 -7.62 13.32
CA ARG A 438 45.75 -7.27 14.26
C ARG A 438 45.56 -5.88 14.87
N THR A 439 45.09 -4.92 14.09
CA THR A 439 45.02 -3.51 14.48
C THR A 439 43.76 -3.15 15.26
N PHE A 440 42.62 -3.75 14.90
CA PHE A 440 41.31 -3.37 15.44
C PHE A 440 40.58 -4.50 16.17
N GLY A 441 41.04 -5.75 16.08
CA GLY A 441 40.34 -6.90 16.66
C GLY A 441 40.33 -6.97 18.19
N ASP A 442 41.11 -6.13 18.86
CA ASP A 442 40.99 -5.87 20.29
C ASP A 442 39.60 -5.28 20.63
N ARG A 443 39.06 -4.43 19.74
CA ARG A 443 37.79 -3.70 19.90
C ARG A 443 36.66 -4.20 19.00
N VAL A 444 36.98 -4.63 17.78
CA VAL A 444 35.99 -5.10 16.79
C VAL A 444 35.73 -6.59 17.00
N LYS A 445 34.48 -6.92 17.36
CA LYS A 445 34.05 -8.30 17.63
C LYS A 445 33.19 -8.91 16.54
N ASN A 446 32.76 -8.14 15.55
CA ASN A 446 31.96 -8.63 14.44
C ASN A 446 32.57 -8.14 13.13
N TRP A 447 32.96 -9.08 12.28
CA TRP A 447 33.63 -8.81 11.01
C TRP A 447 32.78 -9.28 9.84
N ILE A 448 32.58 -8.40 8.87
CA ILE A 448 32.02 -8.75 7.55
C ILE A 448 33.16 -8.61 6.55
N THR A 449 33.54 -9.68 5.86
CA THR A 449 34.68 -9.60 4.93
C THR A 449 34.28 -8.89 3.64
N ILE A 450 33.11 -9.21 3.08
CA ILE A 450 32.61 -8.68 1.80
C ILE A 450 31.14 -8.31 1.99
N ASN A 451 30.74 -7.14 1.48
CA ASN A 451 29.35 -6.70 1.41
C ASN A 451 28.81 -7.00 0.01
N GLU A 452 27.65 -7.66 -0.11
CA GLU A 452 26.90 -7.84 -1.36
C GLU A 452 27.74 -8.29 -2.56
N PRO A 453 28.44 -9.44 -2.48
CA PRO A 453 29.32 -9.91 -3.57
C PRO A 453 28.60 -10.04 -4.93
N LEU A 454 27.29 -10.31 -4.94
CA LEU A 454 26.46 -10.30 -6.15
C LEU A 454 26.52 -8.96 -6.89
N ASN A 455 26.48 -7.84 -6.17
CA ASN A 455 26.50 -6.51 -6.79
C ASN A 455 27.84 -6.23 -7.49
N TYR A 456 28.95 -6.78 -6.97
CA TYR A 456 30.25 -6.72 -7.66
C TYR A 456 30.21 -7.49 -8.98
N ALA A 457 29.74 -8.74 -8.96
CA ALA A 457 29.64 -9.57 -10.15
C ALA A 457 28.67 -8.98 -11.19
N LYS A 458 27.46 -8.60 -10.75
CA LYS A 458 26.39 -8.08 -11.61
C LYS A 458 26.72 -6.70 -12.18
N PHE A 459 26.97 -5.71 -11.33
CA PHE A 459 27.16 -4.33 -11.83
C PHE A 459 28.56 -4.08 -12.37
N GLY A 460 29.59 -4.79 -11.90
CA GLY A 460 30.96 -4.63 -12.37
C GLY A 460 31.30 -5.45 -13.62
N TYR A 461 30.70 -6.64 -13.78
CA TYR A 461 31.13 -7.64 -14.77
C TYR A 461 30.00 -8.18 -15.69
N ASP A 462 28.74 -7.78 -15.48
CA ASP A 462 27.63 -8.08 -16.42
C ASP A 462 27.00 -6.81 -17.01
N ILE A 463 26.55 -5.87 -16.18
CA ILE A 463 25.79 -4.69 -16.62
C ILE A 463 26.71 -3.51 -16.94
N GLY A 464 27.87 -3.39 -16.27
CA GLY A 464 28.81 -2.29 -16.48
C GLY A 464 28.40 -0.96 -15.84
N MET A 465 27.72 -1.02 -14.69
CA MET A 465 27.25 0.17 -13.93
C MET A 465 28.10 0.47 -12.69
N ALA A 466 29.07 -0.38 -12.36
CA ALA A 466 30.00 -0.18 -11.25
C ALA A 466 31.47 -0.22 -11.74
N PRO A 467 32.43 0.35 -10.97
CA PRO A 467 33.85 0.38 -11.34
C PRO A 467 34.41 -0.99 -11.79
N GLN A 468 35.44 -0.95 -12.64
CA GLN A 468 35.89 -1.99 -13.60
C GLN A 468 35.14 -1.94 -14.95
N VAL A 469 33.83 -1.69 -14.95
CA VAL A 469 32.98 -1.45 -16.14
C VAL A 469 33.27 -2.47 -17.27
N ARG A 470 33.12 -3.76 -16.93
CA ARG A 470 33.32 -4.88 -17.86
C ARG A 470 32.00 -5.55 -18.17
N CYS A 471 31.72 -5.78 -19.44
CA CYS A 471 30.50 -6.45 -19.88
C CYS A 471 30.59 -6.86 -21.35
N SER A 472 29.66 -7.69 -21.82
CA SER A 472 29.54 -8.06 -23.23
C SER A 472 28.98 -6.93 -24.11
N ASP A 473 28.28 -5.94 -23.52
CA ASP A 473 27.73 -4.82 -24.27
C ASP A 473 28.80 -3.80 -24.66
N ARG A 474 29.19 -3.79 -25.93
CA ARG A 474 30.24 -2.90 -26.44
C ARG A 474 29.82 -1.44 -26.55
N LYS A 475 28.53 -1.12 -26.39
CA LYS A 475 28.07 0.28 -26.26
C LYS A 475 28.38 0.85 -24.88
N ILE A 476 28.51 0.00 -23.86
CA ILE A 476 28.71 0.38 -22.46
C ILE A 476 30.16 0.10 -22.04
N CYS A 477 30.68 -1.09 -22.31
CA CYS A 477 31.96 -1.57 -21.81
C CYS A 477 33.00 -1.76 -22.91
N LYS A 478 34.24 -1.32 -22.63
CA LYS A 478 35.38 -1.47 -23.55
C LYS A 478 35.86 -2.92 -23.70
N ALA A 479 35.66 -3.74 -22.68
CA ALA A 479 36.06 -5.14 -22.64
C ALA A 479 35.16 -5.91 -21.65
N GLY A 480 35.31 -7.23 -21.58
CA GLY A 480 34.59 -8.08 -20.64
C GLY A 480 33.77 -9.17 -21.32
N ASN A 481 33.34 -10.14 -20.53
CA ASN A 481 32.44 -11.21 -20.95
C ASN A 481 31.41 -11.49 -19.84
N SER A 482 30.21 -10.98 -20.05
CA SER A 482 29.06 -11.11 -19.13
C SER A 482 28.63 -12.56 -18.90
N ALA A 483 29.00 -13.50 -19.76
CA ALA A 483 28.64 -14.91 -19.62
C ALA A 483 29.64 -15.69 -18.74
N THR A 484 30.83 -15.17 -18.46
CA THR A 484 31.89 -15.90 -17.74
C THR A 484 32.50 -15.12 -16.58
N GLU A 485 32.75 -13.81 -16.75
CA GLU A 485 33.45 -13.01 -15.74
C GLU A 485 32.70 -12.90 -14.40
N PRO A 486 31.36 -12.74 -14.35
CA PRO A 486 30.62 -12.76 -13.09
C PRO A 486 30.88 -14.03 -12.27
N TYR A 487 30.94 -15.20 -12.92
CA TYR A 487 31.21 -16.49 -12.28
C TYR A 487 32.62 -16.61 -11.72
N ILE A 488 33.62 -16.16 -12.49
CA ILE A 488 35.03 -16.16 -12.07
C ILE A 488 35.25 -15.20 -10.89
N VAL A 489 34.68 -14.00 -10.96
CA VAL A 489 34.80 -12.99 -9.90
C VAL A 489 34.17 -13.48 -8.62
N THR A 490 32.95 -14.02 -8.68
CA THR A 490 32.28 -14.61 -7.51
C THR A 490 33.10 -15.75 -6.90
N HIS A 491 33.67 -16.64 -7.71
CA HIS A 491 34.53 -17.71 -7.22
C HIS A 491 35.72 -17.18 -6.42
N ASN A 492 36.41 -16.17 -6.96
CA ASN A 492 37.54 -15.54 -6.28
C ASN A 492 37.14 -14.78 -5.01
N LEU A 493 35.99 -14.09 -5.01
CA LEU A 493 35.46 -13.42 -3.82
C LEU A 493 35.16 -14.41 -2.69
N LEU A 494 34.57 -15.56 -3.02
CA LEU A 494 34.28 -16.64 -2.08
C LEU A 494 35.58 -17.25 -1.50
N LEU A 495 36.60 -17.48 -2.33
CA LEU A 495 37.91 -17.96 -1.86
C LEU A 495 38.64 -16.93 -1.00
N ALA A 496 38.56 -15.64 -1.35
CA ALA A 496 39.14 -14.55 -0.57
C ALA A 496 38.48 -14.45 0.81
N HIS A 497 37.14 -14.51 0.86
CA HIS A 497 36.40 -14.59 2.11
C HIS A 497 36.82 -15.81 2.94
N ALA A 498 36.81 -17.01 2.37
CA ALA A 498 37.13 -18.23 3.09
C ALA A 498 38.56 -18.19 3.64
N THR A 499 39.50 -17.64 2.87
CA THR A 499 40.90 -17.42 3.31
C THR A 499 40.97 -16.47 4.50
N ALA A 500 40.27 -15.34 4.46
CA ALA A 500 40.23 -14.39 5.58
C ALA A 500 39.53 -14.98 6.82
N PHE A 501 38.48 -15.79 6.62
CA PHE A 501 37.80 -16.52 7.69
C PHE A 501 38.74 -17.49 8.39
N ARG A 502 39.45 -18.36 7.64
CA ARG A 502 40.41 -19.31 8.23
C ARG A 502 41.53 -18.60 8.96
N LEU A 503 42.07 -17.53 8.38
CA LEU A 503 43.07 -16.69 9.02
C LEU A 503 42.57 -16.16 10.38
N TYR A 504 41.34 -15.65 10.45
CA TYR A 504 40.75 -15.18 11.69
C TYR A 504 40.61 -16.29 12.74
N ARG A 505 40.01 -17.42 12.35
CA ARG A 505 39.80 -18.61 13.20
C ARG A 505 41.12 -19.12 13.78
N GLU A 506 42.17 -19.21 12.97
CA GLU A 506 43.44 -19.81 13.35
C GLU A 506 44.31 -18.89 14.20
N LYS A 507 44.38 -17.60 13.88
CA LYS A 507 45.33 -16.68 14.53
C LYS A 507 44.73 -15.74 15.56
N PHE A 508 43.44 -15.42 15.45
CA PHE A 508 42.86 -14.27 16.13
C PHE A 508 41.66 -14.60 17.02
N GLU A 509 40.82 -15.56 16.64
CA GLU A 509 39.55 -15.82 17.33
C GLU A 509 39.73 -16.19 18.80
N GLU A 510 40.69 -17.05 19.15
CA GLU A 510 40.92 -17.46 20.55
C GLU A 510 41.17 -16.25 21.48
N LYS A 511 41.96 -15.28 21.00
CA LYS A 511 42.32 -14.08 21.76
C LYS A 511 41.26 -13.00 21.69
N GLN A 512 40.65 -12.82 20.51
CA GLN A 512 39.75 -11.70 20.26
C GLN A 512 38.30 -12.02 20.58
N ARG A 513 37.91 -13.30 20.55
CA ARG A 513 36.56 -13.81 20.80
C ARG A 513 35.48 -13.12 19.98
N GLY A 514 35.81 -12.76 18.74
CA GLY A 514 34.86 -12.18 17.78
C GLY A 514 34.27 -13.21 16.83
N GLN A 515 33.38 -12.74 15.97
CA GLN A 515 32.71 -13.49 14.92
C GLN A 515 33.01 -12.88 13.56
N ILE A 516 32.99 -13.70 12.53
CA ILE A 516 33.27 -13.31 11.16
C ILE A 516 32.25 -13.96 10.19
N GLY A 517 31.80 -13.18 9.22
CA GLY A 517 30.78 -13.60 8.25
C GLY A 517 30.83 -12.80 6.95
N LEU A 518 29.77 -12.97 6.15
CA LEU A 518 29.53 -12.25 4.90
C LEU A 518 28.15 -11.57 4.95
N SER A 519 27.97 -10.50 4.17
CA SER A 519 26.65 -9.92 3.95
C SER A 519 26.23 -10.11 2.51
N PHE A 520 25.04 -10.65 2.28
CA PHE A 520 24.47 -10.84 0.93
C PHE A 520 23.39 -9.81 0.68
N VAL A 521 23.23 -9.37 -0.57
CA VAL A 521 21.95 -8.82 -0.99
C VAL A 521 20.96 -9.98 -1.05
N ALA A 522 19.75 -9.76 -0.54
CA ALA A 522 18.72 -10.78 -0.51
C ALA A 522 17.38 -10.15 -0.92
N GLN A 523 16.88 -10.52 -2.08
CA GLN A 523 15.50 -10.32 -2.50
C GLN A 523 14.73 -11.62 -2.30
N TYR A 524 13.44 -11.48 -2.02
CA TYR A 524 12.53 -12.63 -2.06
C TYR A 524 11.80 -12.67 -3.39
N PHE A 525 11.72 -13.86 -3.99
CA PHE A 525 11.00 -14.06 -5.24
C PHE A 525 9.70 -14.80 -4.98
N GLU A 526 8.58 -14.12 -5.23
CA GLU A 526 7.25 -14.72 -5.28
C GLU A 526 7.00 -15.27 -6.69
N PRO A 527 6.37 -16.43 -6.85
CA PRO A 527 6.02 -16.92 -8.19
C PRO A 527 4.98 -16.00 -8.83
N TYR A 528 5.14 -15.69 -10.12
CA TYR A 528 4.22 -14.80 -10.86
C TYR A 528 2.81 -15.39 -10.99
N SER A 529 2.69 -16.72 -10.99
CA SER A 529 1.43 -17.45 -10.94
C SER A 529 1.61 -18.76 -10.15
N GLU A 530 0.52 -19.46 -9.86
CA GLU A 530 0.57 -20.78 -9.20
C GLU A 530 1.03 -21.91 -10.13
N SER A 531 1.44 -21.60 -11.38
CA SER A 531 1.99 -22.63 -12.27
C SER A 531 3.26 -23.24 -11.67
N LEU A 532 3.43 -24.56 -11.85
CA LEU A 532 4.62 -25.26 -11.38
C LEU A 532 5.91 -24.65 -11.98
N ASP A 533 5.81 -24.12 -13.20
CA ASP A 533 6.91 -23.45 -13.88
C ASP A 533 7.31 -22.14 -13.19
N ASP A 534 6.35 -21.30 -12.80
CA ASP A 534 6.63 -20.05 -12.08
C ASP A 534 7.09 -20.31 -10.64
N ILE A 535 6.56 -21.34 -9.98
CA ILE A 535 7.05 -21.79 -8.67
C ILE A 535 8.51 -22.27 -8.78
N ALA A 536 8.84 -23.02 -9.82
CA ALA A 536 10.22 -23.44 -10.09
C ALA A 536 11.09 -22.23 -10.46
N ALA A 537 10.57 -21.24 -11.20
CA ALA A 537 11.28 -20.01 -11.54
C ALA A 537 11.63 -19.17 -10.30
N ALA A 538 10.68 -18.99 -9.38
CA ALA A 538 10.94 -18.31 -8.10
C ALA A 538 12.05 -18.98 -7.30
N ARG A 539 12.07 -20.32 -7.23
CA ARG A 539 13.16 -21.08 -6.58
C ARG A 539 14.50 -20.89 -7.30
N ARG A 540 14.53 -20.99 -8.63
CA ARG A 540 15.75 -20.75 -9.42
C ARG A 540 16.29 -19.34 -9.22
N ALA A 541 15.44 -18.32 -9.18
CA ALA A 541 15.84 -16.95 -8.91
C ALA A 541 16.50 -16.83 -7.52
N MET A 542 15.91 -17.46 -6.49
CA MET A 542 16.52 -17.55 -5.15
C MET A 542 17.89 -18.26 -5.18
N ASP A 543 18.05 -19.32 -5.96
CA ASP A 543 19.31 -20.05 -6.09
C ASP A 543 20.40 -19.21 -6.77
N PHE A 544 20.07 -18.45 -7.82
CA PHE A 544 21.05 -17.57 -8.50
C PHE A 544 21.37 -16.31 -7.70
N GLU A 545 20.44 -15.79 -6.90
CA GLU A 545 20.69 -14.58 -6.09
C GLU A 545 21.38 -14.89 -4.76
N LEU A 546 20.80 -15.78 -3.95
CA LEU A 546 21.28 -16.09 -2.60
C LEU A 546 22.02 -17.43 -2.55
N GLY A 547 21.47 -18.47 -3.17
CA GLY A 547 22.05 -19.83 -3.17
C GLY A 547 23.47 -19.86 -3.74
N TRP A 548 23.74 -19.06 -4.77
CA TRP A 548 25.02 -18.95 -5.46
C TRP A 548 26.18 -18.68 -4.51
N PHE A 549 25.92 -17.93 -3.43
CA PHE A 549 26.93 -17.59 -2.43
C PHE A 549 26.78 -18.39 -1.13
N VAL A 550 25.54 -18.70 -0.71
CA VAL A 550 25.29 -19.38 0.57
C VAL A 550 25.54 -20.88 0.48
N GLU A 551 25.17 -21.56 -0.61
CA GLU A 551 25.38 -23.00 -0.74
C GLU A 551 26.86 -23.42 -0.71
N PRO A 552 27.80 -22.69 -1.35
CA PRO A 552 29.22 -22.99 -1.20
C PRO A 552 29.70 -22.95 0.25
N LEU A 553 29.17 -22.03 1.06
CA LEU A 553 29.50 -21.92 2.48
C LEU A 553 28.90 -23.07 3.30
N VAL A 554 27.71 -23.56 2.95
CA VAL A 554 27.01 -24.61 3.72
C VAL A 554 27.44 -26.01 3.27
N PHE A 555 27.38 -26.28 1.98
CA PHE A 555 27.57 -27.58 1.38
C PHE A 555 28.98 -27.79 0.80
N GLY A 556 29.72 -26.71 0.56
CA GLY A 556 31.04 -26.75 -0.07
C GLY A 556 30.97 -26.73 -1.60
N ASP A 557 29.80 -26.47 -2.18
CA ASP A 557 29.64 -26.36 -3.63
C ASP A 557 28.49 -25.44 -4.05
N TYR A 558 28.46 -25.03 -5.32
CA TYR A 558 27.38 -24.22 -5.90
C TYR A 558 26.06 -24.99 -6.03
N PRO A 559 24.91 -24.29 -6.11
CA PRO A 559 23.60 -24.92 -6.33
C PRO A 559 23.59 -25.84 -7.54
N GLY A 560 22.95 -27.01 -7.41
CA GLY A 560 22.89 -28.02 -8.47
C GLY A 560 22.29 -27.48 -9.76
N ILE A 561 21.20 -26.71 -9.66
CA ILE A 561 20.53 -26.12 -10.83
C ILE A 561 21.43 -25.12 -11.57
N MET A 562 22.28 -24.38 -10.84
CA MET A 562 23.25 -23.49 -11.48
C MET A 562 24.31 -24.29 -12.24
N ARG A 563 24.79 -25.43 -11.70
CA ARG A 563 25.71 -26.30 -12.43
C ARG A 563 25.09 -26.83 -13.73
N GLU A 564 23.83 -27.25 -13.68
CA GLU A 564 23.12 -27.79 -14.85
C GLU A 564 22.94 -26.76 -15.96
N ILE A 565 22.59 -25.52 -15.59
CA ILE A 565 22.34 -24.43 -16.53
C ILE A 565 23.63 -23.82 -17.05
N VAL A 566 24.56 -23.47 -16.15
CA VAL A 566 25.74 -22.66 -16.47
C VAL A 566 26.90 -23.50 -17.02
N LYS A 567 26.99 -24.78 -16.60
CA LYS A 567 27.99 -25.76 -17.04
C LYS A 567 29.42 -25.25 -16.86
N ASP A 568 30.27 -25.38 -17.88
CA ASP A 568 31.71 -25.10 -17.83
C ASP A 568 32.06 -23.63 -17.54
N ARG A 569 31.09 -22.71 -17.66
CA ARG A 569 31.27 -21.30 -17.30
C ARG A 569 31.29 -21.07 -15.79
N LEU A 570 30.70 -21.99 -15.02
CA LEU A 570 30.71 -21.95 -13.56
C LEU A 570 31.93 -22.71 -13.05
N PRO A 571 32.91 -22.04 -12.39
CA PRO A 571 34.09 -22.71 -11.90
C PRO A 571 33.78 -23.89 -10.97
N THR A 572 34.69 -24.85 -10.90
CA THR A 572 34.58 -26.00 -10.00
C THR A 572 35.54 -25.82 -8.84
N PHE A 573 35.04 -25.95 -7.60
CA PHE A 573 35.91 -26.00 -6.43
C PHE A 573 36.68 -27.32 -6.41
N SER A 574 38.01 -27.23 -6.38
CA SER A 574 38.90 -28.35 -6.07
C SER A 574 38.64 -28.88 -4.65
N ALA A 575 39.08 -30.10 -4.34
CA ALA A 575 38.91 -30.67 -3.00
C ALA A 575 39.48 -29.77 -1.89
N LYS A 576 40.60 -29.07 -2.16
CA LYS A 576 41.20 -28.12 -1.23
C LYS A 576 40.31 -26.90 -1.01
N GLU A 577 39.74 -26.35 -2.08
CA GLU A 577 38.86 -25.18 -2.00
C GLU A 577 37.52 -25.51 -1.34
N LYS A 578 36.95 -26.69 -1.62
CA LYS A 578 35.75 -27.19 -0.91
C LYS A 578 35.96 -27.23 0.60
N ASN A 579 37.12 -27.73 1.04
CA ASN A 579 37.49 -27.76 2.46
C ASN A 579 37.74 -26.35 3.02
N LEU A 580 38.26 -25.43 2.20
CA LEU A 580 38.48 -24.05 2.61
C LEU A 580 37.16 -23.32 2.87
N ILE A 581 36.21 -23.40 1.93
CA ILE A 581 34.96 -22.63 1.92
C ILE A 581 33.86 -23.21 2.82
N LYS A 582 33.76 -24.53 2.93
CA LYS A 582 32.69 -25.17 3.69
C LYS A 582 32.79 -24.81 5.18
N GLY A 583 31.71 -24.25 5.71
CA GLY A 583 31.59 -23.76 7.07
C GLY A 583 32.32 -22.45 7.35
N SER A 584 32.68 -21.65 6.34
CA SER A 584 33.45 -20.42 6.54
C SER A 584 32.64 -19.22 7.04
N PHE A 585 31.71 -19.40 7.97
CA PHE A 585 30.92 -18.30 8.54
C PHE A 585 30.50 -18.59 9.99
N ASN A 586 30.44 -17.55 10.82
CA ASN A 586 29.82 -17.61 12.14
C ASN A 586 28.38 -17.06 12.12
N PHE A 587 28.12 -16.11 11.22
CA PHE A 587 26.82 -15.51 10.97
C PHE A 587 26.70 -15.15 9.48
N ILE A 588 25.47 -14.88 9.04
CA ILE A 588 25.17 -14.35 7.72
C ILE A 588 24.44 -13.01 7.90
N GLY A 589 24.92 -11.99 7.21
CA GLY A 589 24.20 -10.72 7.03
C GLY A 589 23.30 -10.80 5.79
N LEU A 590 22.09 -10.27 5.91
CA LEU A 590 21.16 -10.15 4.79
C LEU A 590 20.80 -8.67 4.61
N ASN A 591 21.14 -8.11 3.47
CA ASN A 591 20.71 -6.79 3.05
C ASN A 591 19.43 -6.98 2.22
N TYR A 592 18.29 -6.85 2.89
CA TYR A 592 16.96 -7.05 2.31
C TYR A 592 16.25 -5.71 2.12
N TYR A 593 15.71 -5.49 0.91
CA TYR A 593 15.05 -4.23 0.55
C TYR A 593 13.66 -4.42 -0.06
N THR A 594 13.42 -5.50 -0.82
CA THR A 594 12.17 -5.71 -1.55
C THR A 594 11.94 -7.17 -1.94
N SER A 595 10.73 -7.49 -2.39
CA SER A 595 10.37 -8.74 -3.06
C SER A 595 9.99 -8.48 -4.51
N ARG A 596 10.11 -9.50 -5.36
CA ARG A 596 9.75 -9.40 -6.78
C ARG A 596 9.00 -10.63 -7.27
N TYR A 597 8.20 -10.48 -8.31
CA TYR A 597 7.58 -11.63 -8.96
C TYR A 597 8.54 -12.28 -9.96
N ALA A 598 8.60 -13.61 -9.95
CA ALA A 598 9.39 -14.43 -10.85
C ALA A 598 8.47 -15.20 -11.81
N LYS A 599 8.56 -14.87 -13.10
CA LYS A 599 7.85 -15.59 -14.17
C LYS A 599 8.82 -16.47 -14.95
N SER A 600 8.44 -17.71 -15.17
CA SER A 600 9.20 -18.69 -15.94
C SER A 600 9.37 -18.29 -17.40
N ILE A 601 10.57 -18.53 -17.91
CA ILE A 601 10.91 -18.41 -19.33
C ILE A 601 11.35 -19.80 -19.81
N PRO A 602 10.95 -20.25 -21.03
CA PRO A 602 11.39 -21.53 -21.57
C PRO A 602 12.92 -21.67 -21.54
N ILE A 603 13.42 -22.74 -20.90
CA ILE A 603 14.85 -23.02 -20.81
C ILE A 603 15.32 -23.51 -22.18
N ASN A 604 16.06 -22.67 -22.92
CA ASN A 604 16.71 -23.07 -24.15
C ASN A 604 18.20 -23.36 -23.90
N LEU A 605 18.53 -24.61 -23.56
CA LEU A 605 19.90 -25.07 -23.28
C LEU A 605 20.84 -25.02 -24.51
N HIS A 606 20.30 -24.76 -25.71
CA HIS A 606 21.05 -24.66 -26.97
C HIS A 606 21.31 -23.21 -27.40
N ALA A 607 20.67 -22.22 -26.77
CA ALA A 607 20.95 -20.81 -27.02
C ALA A 607 22.27 -20.42 -26.31
N THR A 608 23.19 -19.76 -27.02
CA THR A 608 24.43 -19.22 -26.43
C THR A 608 24.07 -18.08 -25.47
N PRO A 609 24.20 -18.23 -24.15
CA PRO A 609 23.82 -17.18 -23.22
C PRO A 609 24.82 -16.02 -23.33
N ILE A 610 24.32 -14.80 -23.51
CA ILE A 610 25.17 -13.62 -23.72
C ILE A 610 25.56 -12.97 -22.37
N ARG A 611 24.78 -13.23 -21.30
CA ARG A 611 24.87 -12.57 -19.98
C ARG A 611 24.39 -13.49 -18.84
N TYR A 612 24.97 -13.36 -17.64
CA TYR A 612 24.57 -14.13 -16.45
C TYR A 612 23.10 -13.88 -16.06
N THR A 613 22.62 -12.63 -16.13
CA THR A 613 21.21 -12.29 -15.84
C THR A 613 20.19 -13.02 -16.72
N ALA A 614 20.60 -13.58 -17.86
CA ALA A 614 19.74 -14.41 -18.71
C ALA A 614 19.75 -15.90 -18.31
N ASP A 615 20.75 -16.35 -17.56
CA ASP A 615 20.87 -17.74 -17.09
C ASP A 615 19.84 -18.08 -16.01
N GLU A 616 19.23 -17.08 -15.37
CA GLU A 616 18.17 -17.24 -14.37
C GLU A 616 16.84 -17.71 -14.99
N PHE A 617 16.62 -17.45 -16.29
CA PHE A 617 15.37 -17.73 -17.02
C PHE A 617 14.10 -17.22 -16.31
N VAL A 618 14.20 -16.03 -15.70
CA VAL A 618 13.11 -15.39 -14.94
C VAL A 618 12.89 -13.97 -15.46
N ASN A 619 11.63 -13.57 -15.69
CA ASN A 619 11.29 -12.16 -15.87
C ASN A 619 10.91 -11.55 -14.52
N ILE A 620 11.58 -10.46 -14.15
CA ILE A 620 11.51 -9.82 -12.84
C ILE A 620 10.84 -8.46 -12.99
N THR A 621 9.72 -8.22 -12.29
CA THR A 621 9.04 -6.91 -12.25
C THR A 621 9.18 -6.24 -10.88
N GLY A 622 9.17 -4.91 -10.85
CA GLY A 622 9.13 -4.13 -9.60
C GLY A 622 9.24 -2.63 -9.87
N ASP A 623 8.44 -1.84 -9.15
CA ASP A 623 8.55 -0.39 -9.12
C ASP A 623 9.65 0.03 -8.13
N THR A 624 10.52 0.92 -8.58
CA THR A 624 11.46 1.65 -7.73
C THR A 624 10.96 3.09 -7.64
N GLU A 625 10.67 3.57 -6.43
CA GLU A 625 10.45 4.99 -6.19
C GLU A 625 11.63 5.80 -6.74
N LYS A 626 11.34 6.82 -7.56
CA LYS A 626 12.34 7.74 -8.10
C LYS A 626 12.27 9.07 -7.37
N ARG A 627 13.44 9.64 -7.07
CA ARG A 627 13.62 10.96 -6.42
C ARG A 627 12.88 12.08 -7.18
N ASN A 628 12.23 12.97 -6.44
CA ASN A 628 11.84 14.30 -6.92
C ASN A 628 12.68 15.38 -6.22
N ASP A 629 13.66 15.93 -6.95
CA ASP A 629 14.57 16.99 -6.48
C ASP A 629 13.93 18.35 -6.23
N SER A 630 12.65 18.48 -6.56
CA SER A 630 11.87 19.71 -6.42
C SER A 630 11.25 19.88 -5.04
N LEU A 631 11.39 18.89 -4.15
CA LEU A 631 10.75 18.89 -2.84
C LEU A 631 11.48 19.84 -1.86
N PRO A 632 10.76 20.76 -1.20
CA PRO A 632 11.29 21.54 -0.08
C PRO A 632 11.90 20.66 1.02
N VAL A 633 12.96 21.14 1.69
CA VAL A 633 13.68 20.37 2.72
C VAL A 633 12.76 19.92 3.84
N ASP A 634 11.81 20.75 4.27
CA ASP A 634 10.81 20.43 5.29
C ASP A 634 9.87 19.28 4.90
N MET A 635 9.63 19.06 3.60
CA MET A 635 8.93 17.86 3.12
C MET A 635 9.81 16.62 3.15
N VAL A 636 11.11 16.76 2.84
CA VAL A 636 12.06 15.63 2.89
C VAL A 636 12.25 15.11 4.32
N LEU A 637 12.14 16.00 5.32
CA LEU A 637 12.24 15.61 6.73
C LEU A 637 11.03 14.79 7.20
N LYS A 638 9.88 14.89 6.53
CA LYS A 638 8.65 14.14 6.85
C LYS A 638 8.60 12.81 6.11
N ASP A 639 9.21 11.78 6.68
CA ASP A 639 9.40 10.47 6.06
C ASP A 639 8.52 9.37 6.68
N GLN A 640 7.22 9.62 6.85
CA GLN A 640 6.28 8.66 7.45
C GLN A 640 6.30 7.28 6.76
N HIS A 641 6.41 7.24 5.43
CA HIS A 641 6.53 5.99 4.67
C HIS A 641 7.69 5.11 5.16
N ARG A 642 8.81 5.71 5.57
CA ARG A 642 9.97 5.01 6.12
C ARG A 642 9.66 4.42 7.48
N ILE A 643 8.99 5.18 8.34
CA ILE A 643 8.54 4.69 9.65
C ILE A 643 7.65 3.46 9.47
N ASP A 644 6.66 3.56 8.58
CA ASP A 644 5.71 2.47 8.30
C ASP A 644 6.42 1.25 7.71
N ASN A 645 7.42 1.46 6.86
CA ASN A 645 8.26 0.40 6.30
C ASN A 645 9.11 -0.30 7.37
N VAL A 646 9.76 0.46 8.26
CA VAL A 646 10.58 -0.10 9.36
C VAL A 646 9.71 -0.89 10.33
N ILE A 647 8.55 -0.34 10.73
CA ILE A 647 7.58 -1.03 11.58
C ILE A 647 7.21 -2.39 10.98
N GLN A 648 6.84 -2.41 9.69
CA GLN A 648 6.46 -3.65 9.02
C GLN A 648 7.61 -4.66 8.97
N HIS A 649 8.84 -4.25 8.65
CA HIS A 649 9.98 -5.17 8.63
C HIS A 649 10.28 -5.75 10.01
N LEU A 650 10.30 -4.92 11.04
CA LEU A 650 10.54 -5.38 12.41
C LEU A 650 9.45 -6.34 12.89
N GLN A 651 8.18 -6.13 12.53
CA GLN A 651 7.10 -7.08 12.80
C GLN A 651 7.34 -8.45 12.15
N HIS A 652 7.80 -8.47 10.90
CA HIS A 652 8.09 -9.71 10.18
C HIS A 652 9.33 -10.43 10.75
N ILE A 653 10.34 -9.67 11.17
CA ILE A 653 11.50 -10.23 11.89
C ILE A 653 11.04 -10.88 13.20
N ARG A 654 10.22 -10.19 14.00
CA ARG A 654 9.67 -10.76 15.24
C ARG A 654 8.92 -12.06 14.97
N LYS A 655 8.05 -12.08 13.96
CA LYS A 655 7.30 -13.28 13.55
C LYS A 655 8.22 -14.42 13.10
N ALA A 656 9.30 -14.11 12.37
CA ALA A 656 10.30 -15.11 11.99
C ALA A 656 10.98 -15.71 13.23
N MET A 657 11.31 -14.87 14.22
CA MET A 657 11.89 -15.31 15.49
C MET A 657 10.92 -16.16 16.32
N GLU A 658 9.64 -15.79 16.37
CA GLU A 658 8.56 -16.59 16.97
C GLU A 658 8.46 -17.99 16.32
N ASN A 659 8.75 -18.07 15.02
CA ASN A 659 8.81 -19.33 14.27
C ASN A 659 10.16 -20.07 14.38
N GLY A 660 11.05 -19.63 15.28
CA GLY A 660 12.32 -20.30 15.58
C GLY A 660 13.53 -19.83 14.75
N VAL A 661 13.39 -18.81 13.90
CA VAL A 661 14.52 -18.24 13.16
C VAL A 661 15.42 -17.43 14.10
N LYS A 662 16.72 -17.72 14.10
CA LYS A 662 17.69 -17.07 14.99
C LYS A 662 18.20 -15.76 14.41
N VAL A 663 17.39 -14.70 14.47
CA VAL A 663 17.81 -13.34 14.10
C VAL A 663 18.47 -12.66 15.30
N LYS A 664 19.64 -12.03 15.07
CA LYS A 664 20.47 -11.42 16.13
C LYS A 664 20.56 -9.91 16.09
N GLY A 665 20.13 -9.29 15.00
CA GLY A 665 20.08 -7.83 14.93
C GLY A 665 19.37 -7.32 13.70
N TYR A 666 19.09 -6.02 13.72
CA TYR A 666 18.53 -5.24 12.62
C TYR A 666 19.36 -3.98 12.45
N PHE A 667 19.86 -3.76 11.22
CA PHE A 667 20.69 -2.61 10.88
C PHE A 667 20.00 -1.81 9.78
N TYR A 668 19.53 -0.62 10.12
CA TYR A 668 18.84 0.23 9.15
C TYR A 668 19.83 0.77 8.09
N TRP A 669 19.47 0.66 6.81
CA TRP A 669 20.16 1.32 5.70
C TRP A 669 19.38 2.59 5.30
N SER A 670 19.93 3.79 5.45
CA SER A 670 21.27 4.16 5.95
C SER A 670 21.18 5.17 7.09
N LEU A 671 22.31 5.43 7.76
CA LEU A 671 22.34 6.48 8.79
C LEU A 671 22.18 7.88 8.16
N PHE A 672 22.83 8.13 7.03
CA PHE A 672 22.82 9.43 6.34
C PHE A 672 22.50 9.26 4.85
N ASP A 673 21.89 10.28 4.25
CA ASP A 673 21.82 10.35 2.79
C ASP A 673 23.25 10.40 2.22
N ASP A 674 23.61 9.42 1.38
CA ASP A 674 24.97 9.24 0.86
C ASP A 674 24.99 8.99 -0.67
N PHE A 675 26.15 8.59 -1.19
CA PHE A 675 26.36 8.34 -2.61
C PHE A 675 25.97 6.90 -2.96
N GLU A 676 24.97 6.74 -3.79
CA GLU A 676 24.36 5.45 -4.13
C GLU A 676 24.78 4.97 -5.51
N TRP A 677 26.05 4.56 -5.61
CA TRP A 677 26.60 3.88 -6.78
C TRP A 677 26.34 4.63 -8.11
N GLY A 678 25.78 3.94 -9.11
CA GLY A 678 25.47 4.51 -10.41
C GLY A 678 24.36 5.58 -10.39
N ASP A 679 23.58 5.65 -9.31
CA ASP A 679 22.51 6.63 -9.13
C ASP A 679 23.02 7.93 -8.48
N GLY A 680 24.27 7.95 -8.01
CA GLY A 680 24.89 9.11 -7.40
C GLY A 680 24.18 9.55 -6.12
N PHE A 681 24.06 10.86 -5.88
CA PHE A 681 23.35 11.40 -4.71
C PHE A 681 21.83 11.52 -4.93
N VAL A 682 21.27 10.76 -5.87
CA VAL A 682 19.84 10.81 -6.21
C VAL A 682 18.98 10.14 -5.13
N PRO A 683 19.19 8.87 -4.78
CA PRO A 683 18.42 8.25 -3.72
C PRO A 683 18.75 8.86 -2.34
N ARG A 684 17.80 8.79 -1.40
CA ARG A 684 17.93 9.33 -0.04
C ARG A 684 17.50 8.29 0.99
N PHE A 685 18.38 7.35 1.31
CA PHE A 685 18.10 6.27 2.25
C PHE A 685 18.27 6.65 3.73
N GLY A 686 18.93 7.76 4.02
CA GLY A 686 19.38 8.15 5.35
C GLY A 686 18.25 8.44 6.32
N LEU A 687 18.42 8.06 7.59
CA LEU A 687 17.63 8.60 8.71
C LEU A 687 17.88 10.10 8.92
N TYR A 688 19.11 10.53 8.66
CA TYR A 688 19.50 11.93 8.66
C TYR A 688 19.62 12.44 7.22
N TYR A 689 18.96 13.56 6.95
CA TYR A 689 19.15 14.33 5.72
C TYR A 689 20.53 14.98 5.72
N ILE A 690 21.21 14.95 4.57
CA ILE A 690 22.47 15.67 4.35
C ILE A 690 22.22 16.88 3.46
N ASP A 691 22.50 18.08 3.99
CA ASP A 691 22.52 19.30 3.19
C ASP A 691 23.86 19.44 2.46
N TYR A 692 23.91 18.95 1.22
CA TYR A 692 25.09 19.04 0.37
C TYR A 692 25.51 20.48 0.02
N LYS A 693 24.61 21.46 0.18
CA LYS A 693 24.90 22.88 -0.11
C LYS A 693 25.41 23.63 1.11
N ASN A 694 25.07 23.17 2.31
CA ASN A 694 25.42 23.82 3.56
C ASN A 694 26.31 22.94 4.43
N ASN A 695 27.60 22.85 4.07
CA ASN A 695 28.65 22.18 4.84
C ASN A 695 28.32 20.74 5.27
N LEU A 696 27.59 19.99 4.43
CA LEU A 696 27.14 18.62 4.74
C LEU A 696 26.41 18.55 6.08
N THR A 697 25.54 19.53 6.40
CA THR A 697 24.82 19.55 7.67
C THR A 697 23.89 18.34 7.77
N ARG A 698 23.90 17.66 8.94
CA ARG A 698 23.07 16.48 9.24
C ARG A 698 21.79 16.95 9.93
N ILE A 699 20.62 16.69 9.35
CA ILE A 699 19.33 17.10 9.89
C ILE A 699 18.47 15.85 10.14
N PRO A 700 17.98 15.60 11.36
CA PRO A 700 17.16 14.42 11.65
C PRO A 700 15.81 14.49 10.93
N LYS A 701 15.41 13.38 10.30
CA LYS A 701 14.05 13.19 9.76
C LYS A 701 13.10 12.68 10.85
N ASP A 702 11.80 12.62 10.59
CA ASP A 702 10.80 12.12 11.55
C ASP A 702 11.09 10.68 11.99
N SER A 703 11.65 9.86 11.09
CA SER A 703 12.11 8.50 11.39
C SER A 703 13.16 8.42 12.50
N VAL A 704 14.02 9.43 12.68
CA VAL A 704 14.97 9.49 13.80
C VAL A 704 14.24 9.56 15.13
N ARG A 705 13.22 10.43 15.23
CA ARG A 705 12.44 10.58 16.46
C ARG A 705 11.67 9.31 16.77
N TRP A 706 11.07 8.70 15.76
CA TRP A 706 10.39 7.42 15.92
C TRP A 706 11.33 6.33 16.41
N PHE A 707 12.52 6.18 15.80
CA PHE A 707 13.50 5.17 16.19
C PHE A 707 14.01 5.39 17.62
N GLN A 708 14.26 6.65 18.00
CA GLN A 708 14.63 7.03 19.37
C GLN A 708 13.57 6.66 20.40
N GLU A 709 12.29 6.88 20.10
CA GLU A 709 11.19 6.47 20.98
C GLU A 709 11.06 4.95 21.04
N PHE A 710 11.12 4.28 19.90
CA PHE A 710 11.06 2.83 19.80
C PHE A 710 12.14 2.17 20.67
N LEU A 711 13.39 2.63 20.59
CA LEU A 711 14.50 2.07 21.36
C LEU A 711 14.40 2.33 22.87
N LYS A 712 13.60 3.31 23.31
CA LYS A 712 13.34 3.59 24.73
C LYS A 712 12.23 2.74 25.35
N ARG A 713 11.35 2.14 24.55
CA ARG A 713 10.15 1.39 24.98
C ARG A 713 10.41 -0.11 25.05
#